data_AF-A0A957T329-F1
#
_entry.id   AF-A0A957T329-F1
#
_cell.length_a   1.000
_cell.length_b   1.000
_cell.length_c   1.000
_cell.angle_alpha   90.00
_cell.angle_beta   90.00
_cell.angle_gamma   90.00
#
_symmetry.space_group_name_H-M   'P 1'
#
loop_
_entity.id
_entity.type
_entity.pdbx_description
1 polymer ?
#
loop_
_entity_poly.entity_id
_entity_poly.type
_entity_poly.pdbx_seq_one_letter_code
_entity_poly.pdbx_strand_id
1 'polypeptide(L)'
;MNRLPVSPKHRARQARAVAVAQRPSWTVGRLLMLLLAVLLALLAVNAVLAQDDSQDQEGGYTYTVQPGDYWASVAARVGLTVEELKAANPQAIRPSGWLLNGERLFIPVAEPVEETFHEVQRGEGWTVIAEEYDIPVRLLQAANPRYMRAGEVLYVGDRLLIPVPATAPEAGVEERDAVATAAATEEATPEPTSEPTEEPTEEATEEAATPVPTEEPTQEATEAPTEEPTAEPTEAPAEEPTATPDPVSLLPECPAAFEDYPTAILAALNSGPSGRDLLISYLETCGIDETAALTPVSVAEGVEDIVLTYERSETDERSTVARRSELLIVSGSAEDGYTTGFTAYAAGSVELLTTEDINSDGQPDVAWIDTTCGASTCFDTVYMRSWDGSSWRDWTEGTVTMAEAEVTLGDFDEAVPGQEIQLTGGQYGSFGAGPQRVRTEVWGSVDGGAYTLISESYEASECLYHTILDANQALNAADFDTAQALYETAAGDDGLIACWTRADELNELRGFAWYRLALISGYQGDADTAEALIGQLADSYPETPYALIGQRWLDAYLSSGDVKSACAAINDYAAGEGAAAVAMLADYGYANPSFTAGDVCPILAVDAPTIEPRVDAAEESAAEESTAEESTTEAMPTETPAAEESVTETDATTATESVTEPAPELALTEDLPECPATLADYGEILETVLAQTDDTLVLETWLRLCDALTDDRGALAVFDLNDDGRDDLLVFPTIVSDVGYGPGGAEGALIIFNLDEEGRYNNVFDELVYGKPTLLMLGDANEDGLSDLIWQVESCSTFCITGVQSLSWDEESGGYLPGSLAGAAVANGEVFIEPVPDDGPGTGRQIRLVGGLSGTPGGGLEVPHEEIWQSINGQPFRRISWTYNREAENNDCLGLRLVEADFAMQTADALGYDDAIAFYRAALDNADLRACSIFDMDEEEEIALLRGLASFRLIQAQTFSGDTDGAAATLAELTEAQPDARYTAVATDWLAAYQADGDATAACEAVLDVFEVDSDMWQVTDQYGYNHPVLAAEQICFIPAE
;
A
#
# COMPACT_ATOMS: atom_id res chain seq x y z
N MET A 1 -7.45 -44.43 -57.55
CA MET A 1 -7.22 -45.82 -58.02
C MET A 1 -5.91 -46.33 -57.43
N ASN A 2 -6.02 -47.30 -56.53
CA ASN A 2 -5.08 -48.38 -56.16
C ASN A 2 -3.53 -48.24 -56.25
N ARG A 3 -2.92 -48.48 -55.08
CA ARG A 3 -1.87 -49.48 -54.74
C ARG A 3 -0.40 -49.27 -55.20
N LEU A 4 0.46 -49.14 -54.17
CA LEU A 4 1.78 -49.78 -53.85
C LEU A 4 2.25 -50.93 -54.79
N PRO A 5 3.55 -51.39 -54.86
CA PRO A 5 4.51 -51.58 -53.73
C PRO A 5 6.06 -51.65 -54.03
N VAL A 6 6.85 -52.02 -53.00
CA VAL A 6 8.10 -52.87 -52.96
C VAL A 6 9.52 -52.22 -52.86
N SER A 7 10.24 -52.61 -51.78
CA SER A 7 11.71 -52.55 -51.50
C SER A 7 12.41 -53.89 -51.82
N PRO A 8 13.76 -53.97 -52.04
CA PRO A 8 14.61 -54.73 -51.08
C PRO A 8 16.15 -54.44 -50.99
N LYS A 9 16.66 -54.49 -49.74
CA LYS A 9 17.79 -55.24 -49.13
C LYS A 9 19.30 -55.22 -49.59
N HIS A 10 20.13 -54.94 -48.55
CA HIS A 10 21.33 -55.66 -48.01
C HIS A 10 22.77 -55.54 -48.60
N ARG A 11 23.74 -55.36 -47.67
CA ARG A 11 24.99 -56.16 -47.56
C ARG A 11 25.63 -56.07 -46.14
N ALA A 12 26.30 -57.16 -45.74
CA ALA A 12 26.93 -57.43 -44.43
C ALA A 12 28.41 -57.83 -44.57
N ARG A 13 29.22 -57.82 -43.48
CA ARG A 13 30.41 -58.70 -43.22
C ARG A 13 30.98 -58.51 -41.78
N GLN A 14 30.98 -59.56 -40.93
CA GLN A 14 32.12 -60.38 -40.40
C GLN A 14 33.06 -59.65 -39.38
N ALA A 15 33.24 -59.97 -38.08
CA ALA A 15 33.41 -61.18 -37.23
C ALA A 15 34.87 -61.71 -37.05
N ARG A 16 35.45 -61.64 -35.82
CA ARG A 16 36.09 -62.76 -35.07
C ARG A 16 36.69 -62.40 -33.69
N ALA A 17 36.71 -63.42 -32.82
CA ALA A 17 36.90 -63.44 -31.36
C ALA A 17 38.20 -64.16 -30.89
N VAL A 18 38.43 -64.26 -29.56
CA VAL A 18 38.93 -65.41 -28.70
C VAL A 18 39.52 -64.85 -27.35
N ALA A 19 38.89 -64.98 -26.17
CA ALA A 19 38.90 -66.05 -25.11
C ALA A 19 40.20 -66.10 -24.23
N VAL A 20 40.29 -66.28 -22.88
CA VAL A 20 39.69 -67.22 -21.89
C VAL A 20 40.04 -66.83 -20.42
N ALA A 21 39.08 -67.04 -19.49
CA ALA A 21 39.07 -67.42 -18.04
C ALA A 21 39.84 -66.70 -16.91
N GLN A 22 39.14 -66.46 -15.77
CA GLN A 22 39.44 -67.03 -14.44
C GLN A 22 38.27 -66.85 -13.42
N ARG A 23 38.27 -67.69 -12.37
CA ARG A 23 37.17 -68.05 -11.43
C ARG A 23 36.91 -67.03 -10.30
N PRO A 24 35.75 -67.07 -9.60
CA PRO A 24 35.23 -65.95 -8.80
C PRO A 24 35.78 -65.94 -7.36
N SER A 25 36.19 -64.76 -6.88
CA SER A 25 36.50 -64.51 -5.47
C SER A 25 35.25 -64.05 -4.73
N TRP A 26 34.98 -64.76 -3.64
CA TRP A 26 33.79 -64.72 -2.79
C TRP A 26 33.74 -63.48 -1.87
N THR A 27 34.18 -62.32 -2.36
CA THR A 27 34.33 -61.08 -1.60
C THR A 27 33.48 -59.95 -2.16
N VAL A 28 33.20 -59.94 -3.47
CA VAL A 28 32.37 -58.89 -4.10
C VAL A 28 30.89 -59.03 -3.73
N GLY A 29 30.37 -60.26 -3.63
CA GLY A 29 28.96 -60.47 -3.26
C GLY A 29 28.61 -60.08 -1.82
N ARG A 30 29.59 -60.12 -0.89
CA ARG A 30 29.39 -59.65 0.49
C ARG A 30 29.47 -58.14 0.59
N LEU A 31 30.33 -57.49 -0.20
CA LEU A 31 30.38 -56.04 -0.27
C LEU A 31 29.11 -55.47 -0.93
N LEU A 32 28.60 -56.15 -1.97
CA LEU A 32 27.37 -55.76 -2.65
C LEU A 32 26.13 -55.96 -1.75
N MET A 33 26.07 -57.03 -0.95
CA MET A 33 24.99 -57.19 0.03
C MET A 33 25.08 -56.20 1.20
N LEU A 34 26.29 -55.83 1.65
CA LEU A 34 26.47 -54.80 2.69
C LEU A 34 26.13 -53.42 2.15
N LEU A 35 26.52 -53.10 0.91
CA LEU A 35 26.10 -51.87 0.23
C LEU A 35 24.60 -51.85 -0.01
N LEU A 36 23.99 -52.97 -0.41
CA LEU A 36 22.53 -53.06 -0.59
C LEU A 36 21.79 -52.93 0.75
N ALA A 37 22.33 -53.49 1.85
CA ALA A 37 21.75 -53.37 3.18
C ALA A 37 21.93 -51.96 3.79
N VAL A 38 23.05 -51.30 3.52
CA VAL A 38 23.29 -49.89 3.88
C VAL A 38 22.43 -48.96 3.03
N LEU A 39 22.25 -49.26 1.74
CA LEU A 39 21.33 -48.54 0.85
C LEU A 39 19.86 -48.74 1.26
N LEU A 40 19.46 -49.96 1.65
CA LEU A 40 18.13 -50.24 2.21
C LEU A 40 17.91 -49.62 3.59
N ALA A 41 18.97 -49.48 4.41
CA ALA A 41 18.90 -48.76 5.68
C ALA A 41 18.87 -47.23 5.49
N LEU A 42 19.58 -46.70 4.50
CA LEU A 42 19.51 -45.28 4.10
C LEU A 42 18.17 -44.93 3.45
N LEU A 43 17.60 -45.84 2.65
CA LEU A 43 16.23 -45.72 2.12
C LEU A 43 15.16 -45.81 3.23
N ALA A 44 15.44 -46.51 4.34
CA ALA A 44 14.53 -46.59 5.48
C ALA A 44 14.69 -45.42 6.49
N VAL A 45 15.83 -44.71 6.48
CA VAL A 45 16.03 -43.48 7.29
C VAL A 45 15.47 -42.25 6.56
N ASN A 46 15.56 -42.20 5.22
CA ASN A 46 14.89 -41.16 4.43
C ASN A 46 13.35 -41.28 4.43
N ALA A 47 12.80 -42.46 4.76
CA ALA A 47 11.36 -42.64 4.93
C ALA A 47 10.83 -42.27 6.33
N VAL A 48 11.69 -41.83 7.26
CA VAL A 48 11.30 -41.40 8.63
C VAL A 48 11.66 -39.93 8.90
N LEU A 49 12.41 -39.26 8.02
CA LEU A 49 12.65 -37.80 8.09
C LEU A 49 11.98 -37.00 6.96
N ALA A 50 11.19 -37.66 6.13
CA ALA A 50 10.20 -37.02 5.26
C ALA A 50 8.80 -37.43 5.77
N GLN A 51 8.45 -36.96 6.97
CA GLN A 51 7.07 -36.61 7.21
C GLN A 51 6.94 -35.18 6.71
N ASP A 52 6.70 -35.09 5.41
CA ASP A 52 6.06 -33.94 4.82
C ASP A 52 4.67 -33.89 5.45
N ASP A 53 4.37 -32.82 6.20
CA ASP A 53 3.05 -32.59 6.79
C ASP A 53 2.07 -32.04 5.73
N SER A 54 2.27 -32.43 4.47
CA SER A 54 1.29 -32.26 3.39
C SER A 54 0.20 -33.32 3.56
N GLN A 55 -0.73 -33.07 4.48
CA GLN A 55 -2.05 -33.69 4.40
C GLN A 55 -2.65 -33.27 3.05
N ASP A 56 -2.82 -34.23 2.13
CA ASP A 56 -3.70 -34.11 0.97
C ASP A 56 -5.08 -33.64 1.47
N GLN A 57 -5.39 -32.35 1.28
CA GLN A 57 -6.68 -31.74 1.60
C GLN A 57 -7.71 -32.08 0.49
N GLU A 58 -8.10 -33.36 0.39
CA GLU A 58 -9.28 -33.75 -0.39
C GLU A 58 -10.55 -33.47 0.43
N GLY A 59 -11.48 -32.70 -0.12
CA GLY A 59 -12.80 -32.43 0.49
C GLY A 59 -13.10 -30.96 0.83
N GLY A 60 -12.58 -29.98 0.09
CA GLY A 60 -12.88 -28.56 0.31
C GLY A 60 -12.63 -27.70 -0.92
N TYR A 61 -12.77 -26.38 -0.78
CA TYR A 61 -12.41 -25.41 -1.82
C TYR A 61 -11.55 -24.29 -1.23
N THR A 62 -10.87 -23.54 -2.08
CA THR A 62 -10.06 -22.40 -1.64
C THR A 62 -10.86 -21.10 -1.69
N TYR A 63 -10.92 -20.41 -0.57
CA TYR A 63 -11.42 -19.06 -0.43
C TYR A 63 -10.27 -18.06 -0.47
N THR A 64 -10.36 -17.06 -1.34
CA THR A 64 -9.38 -15.97 -1.39
C THR A 64 -9.87 -14.84 -0.49
N VAL A 65 -9.09 -14.49 0.52
CA VAL A 65 -9.34 -13.38 1.46
C VAL A 65 -9.53 -12.08 0.67
N GLN A 66 -10.65 -11.40 0.88
CA GLN A 66 -11.01 -10.15 0.21
C GLN A 66 -10.60 -8.94 1.06
N PRO A 67 -10.47 -7.74 0.48
CA PRO A 67 -10.27 -6.51 1.26
C PRO A 67 -11.30 -6.37 2.39
N GLY A 68 -10.82 -6.17 3.63
CA GLY A 68 -11.64 -6.09 4.84
C GLY A 68 -11.96 -7.45 5.48
N ASP A 69 -11.48 -8.56 4.92
CA ASP A 69 -11.61 -9.88 5.54
C ASP A 69 -10.58 -10.09 6.64
N TYR A 70 -11.08 -10.53 7.80
CA TYR A 70 -10.32 -11.06 8.91
C TYR A 70 -10.92 -12.40 9.34
N TRP A 71 -10.18 -13.18 10.16
CA TRP A 71 -10.54 -14.56 10.51
C TRP A 71 -12.02 -14.77 10.88
N ALA A 72 -12.60 -13.86 11.66
CA ALA A 72 -14.01 -13.97 12.05
C ALA A 72 -14.99 -13.65 10.92
N SER A 73 -14.70 -12.65 10.08
CA SER A 73 -15.54 -12.32 8.92
C SER A 73 -15.56 -13.45 7.87
N VAL A 74 -14.41 -14.09 7.60
CA VAL A 74 -14.33 -15.21 6.65
C VAL A 74 -15.01 -16.43 7.24
N ALA A 75 -14.75 -16.75 8.51
CA ALA A 75 -15.38 -17.87 9.21
C ALA A 75 -16.91 -17.74 9.19
N ALA A 76 -17.45 -16.56 9.53
CA ALA A 76 -18.88 -16.28 9.45
C ALA A 76 -19.43 -16.39 8.01
N ARG A 77 -18.67 -15.90 7.02
CA ARG A 77 -19.08 -15.91 5.60
C ARG A 77 -19.13 -17.31 5.00
N VAL A 78 -18.25 -18.21 5.45
CA VAL A 78 -18.15 -19.59 4.97
C VAL A 78 -18.86 -20.60 5.88
N GLY A 79 -19.47 -20.15 6.98
CA GLY A 79 -20.23 -20.99 7.90
C GLY A 79 -19.37 -21.90 8.79
N LEU A 80 -18.14 -21.47 9.12
CA LEU A 80 -17.22 -22.14 10.03
C LEU A 80 -16.99 -21.27 11.28
N THR A 81 -16.50 -21.85 12.38
CA THR A 81 -15.96 -21.07 13.48
C THR A 81 -14.54 -20.58 13.16
N VAL A 82 -14.08 -19.52 13.84
CA VAL A 82 -12.71 -19.00 13.68
C VAL A 82 -11.66 -20.07 13.99
N GLU A 83 -11.90 -20.89 15.02
CA GLU A 83 -11.01 -21.99 15.38
C GLU A 83 -10.98 -23.07 14.30
N GLU A 84 -12.12 -23.43 13.70
CA GLU A 84 -12.17 -24.41 12.60
C GLU A 84 -11.49 -23.88 11.33
N LEU A 85 -11.69 -22.61 11.00
CA LEU A 85 -11.04 -21.97 9.86
C LEU A 85 -9.51 -21.86 10.06
N LYS A 86 -9.05 -21.48 11.27
CA LYS A 86 -7.62 -21.45 11.62
C LYS A 86 -7.02 -22.84 11.64
N ALA A 87 -7.72 -23.83 12.18
CA ALA A 87 -7.26 -25.22 12.20
C ALA A 87 -7.12 -25.82 10.78
N ALA A 88 -7.97 -25.40 9.85
CA ALA A 88 -7.87 -25.76 8.44
C ALA A 88 -6.76 -24.99 7.69
N ASN A 89 -6.24 -23.90 8.26
CA ASN A 89 -5.27 -23.00 7.64
C ASN A 89 -4.11 -22.63 8.58
N PRO A 90 -3.36 -23.61 9.11
CA PRO A 90 -2.28 -23.34 10.05
C PRO A 90 -1.18 -22.45 9.47
N GLN A 91 -0.97 -22.49 8.15
CA GLN A 91 0.01 -21.67 7.42
C GLN A 91 -0.32 -20.18 7.35
N ALA A 92 -1.60 -19.80 7.56
CA ALA A 92 -2.06 -18.42 7.48
C ALA A 92 -2.07 -17.71 8.86
N ILE A 93 -1.78 -18.43 9.95
CA ILE A 93 -1.82 -17.89 11.31
C ILE A 93 -0.54 -17.09 11.61
N ARG A 94 -0.69 -15.81 11.95
CA ARG A 94 0.41 -14.87 12.25
C ARG A 94 0.28 -14.23 13.65
N PRO A 95 1.37 -13.73 14.27
CA PRO A 95 1.32 -13.04 15.56
C PRO A 95 0.47 -11.77 15.57
N SER A 96 0.43 -11.04 14.45
CA SER A 96 -0.45 -9.86 14.25
C SER A 96 -1.94 -10.21 14.24
N GLY A 97 -2.29 -11.49 14.05
CA GLY A 97 -3.68 -11.96 13.97
C GLY A 97 -4.36 -11.65 12.63
N TRP A 98 -3.62 -11.15 11.63
CA TRP A 98 -4.17 -10.71 10.35
C TRP A 98 -4.36 -11.85 9.35
N LEU A 99 -5.33 -11.66 8.46
CA LEU A 99 -5.40 -12.35 7.16
C LEU A 99 -4.91 -11.38 6.10
N LEU A 100 -4.07 -11.84 5.17
CA LEU A 100 -3.59 -10.99 4.09
C LEU A 100 -4.62 -10.95 2.95
N ASN A 101 -4.85 -9.79 2.37
CA ASN A 101 -5.70 -9.69 1.19
C ASN A 101 -5.13 -10.56 0.06
N GLY A 102 -5.94 -11.42 -0.55
CA GLY A 102 -5.51 -12.42 -1.53
C GLY A 102 -5.05 -13.75 -0.95
N GLU A 103 -4.88 -13.84 0.36
CA GLU A 103 -4.48 -15.08 1.02
C GLU A 103 -5.48 -16.18 0.74
N ARG A 104 -4.97 -17.37 0.39
CA ARG A 104 -5.77 -18.52 0.00
C ARG A 104 -6.04 -19.40 1.21
N LEU A 105 -7.25 -19.31 1.75
CA LEU A 105 -7.72 -20.16 2.84
C LEU A 105 -8.44 -21.39 2.29
N PHE A 106 -8.03 -22.57 2.73
CA PHE A 106 -8.75 -23.81 2.53
C PHE A 106 -10.02 -23.83 3.39
N ILE A 107 -11.17 -23.97 2.74
CA ILE A 107 -12.48 -24.12 3.36
C ILE A 107 -12.93 -25.58 3.22
N PRO A 108 -12.97 -26.36 4.30
CA PRO A 108 -13.50 -27.72 4.25
C PRO A 108 -15.00 -27.73 3.92
N VAL A 109 -15.43 -28.62 3.03
CA VAL A 109 -16.85 -28.85 2.69
C VAL A 109 -17.19 -30.31 2.99
N ALA A 110 -18.38 -30.60 3.50
CA ALA A 110 -18.78 -32.00 3.70
C ALA A 110 -19.02 -32.59 2.33
N GLU A 111 -18.53 -33.80 2.09
CA GLU A 111 -18.87 -34.53 0.87
C GLU A 111 -20.40 -34.65 0.73
N PRO A 112 -21.02 -34.02 -0.28
CA PRO A 112 -22.43 -34.24 -0.54
C PRO A 112 -22.57 -35.60 -1.21
N VAL A 113 -23.52 -36.40 -0.75
CA VAL A 113 -23.84 -37.71 -1.33
C VAL A 113 -24.40 -37.57 -2.76
N GLU A 114 -24.81 -36.38 -3.21
CA GLU A 114 -25.01 -36.01 -4.63
C GLU A 114 -24.80 -34.50 -4.89
N GLU A 115 -24.14 -34.13 -6.00
CA GLU A 115 -24.01 -32.75 -6.48
C GLU A 115 -25.39 -32.18 -6.86
N THR A 116 -25.86 -31.16 -6.14
CA THR A 116 -27.12 -30.48 -6.46
C THR A 116 -26.86 -29.30 -7.39
N PHE A 117 -27.56 -29.26 -8.53
CA PHE A 117 -27.49 -28.15 -9.49
C PHE A 117 -28.84 -27.47 -9.67
N HIS A 118 -28.85 -26.14 -9.69
CA HIS A 118 -29.99 -25.31 -10.06
C HIS A 118 -29.84 -24.78 -11.49
N GLU A 119 -30.90 -24.87 -12.31
CA GLU A 119 -30.91 -24.30 -13.66
C GLU A 119 -31.70 -22.99 -13.66
N VAL A 120 -31.01 -21.88 -13.95
CA VAL A 120 -31.57 -20.52 -13.89
C VAL A 120 -32.77 -20.38 -14.82
N GLN A 121 -33.90 -19.96 -14.27
CA GLN A 121 -35.15 -19.67 -14.98
C GLN A 121 -35.29 -18.18 -15.32
N ARG A 122 -36.31 -17.88 -16.12
CA ARG A 122 -36.59 -16.51 -16.57
C ARG A 122 -37.00 -15.63 -15.39
N GLY A 123 -36.13 -14.69 -15.03
CA GLY A 123 -36.36 -13.69 -13.99
C GLY A 123 -35.65 -13.98 -12.67
N GLU A 124 -34.88 -15.06 -12.58
CA GLU A 124 -34.03 -15.38 -11.44
C GLU A 124 -32.66 -14.71 -11.56
N GLY A 125 -32.12 -14.31 -10.41
CA GLY A 125 -30.79 -13.74 -10.24
C GLY A 125 -30.12 -14.37 -9.02
N TRP A 126 -28.83 -14.08 -8.80
CA TRP A 126 -28.04 -14.69 -7.74
C TRP A 126 -28.70 -14.65 -6.36
N THR A 127 -29.28 -13.50 -5.99
CA THR A 127 -30.02 -13.29 -4.74
C THR A 127 -31.24 -14.21 -4.61
N VAL A 128 -32.06 -14.29 -5.65
CA VAL A 128 -33.28 -15.12 -5.66
C VAL A 128 -32.95 -16.61 -5.51
N ILE A 129 -31.89 -17.06 -6.18
CA ILE A 129 -31.47 -18.47 -6.15
C ILE A 129 -30.79 -18.79 -4.81
N ALA A 130 -29.95 -17.90 -4.30
CA ALA A 130 -29.29 -18.08 -3.01
C ALA A 130 -30.31 -18.14 -1.84
N GLU A 131 -31.33 -17.27 -1.88
CA GLU A 131 -32.46 -17.28 -0.94
C GLU A 131 -33.29 -18.57 -1.06
N GLU A 132 -33.50 -19.11 -2.27
CA GLU A 132 -34.20 -20.39 -2.47
C GLU A 132 -33.50 -21.57 -1.77
N TYR A 133 -32.16 -21.53 -1.69
CA TYR A 133 -31.35 -22.61 -1.10
C TYR A 133 -30.83 -22.31 0.31
N ASP A 134 -31.24 -21.19 0.91
CA ASP A 134 -30.80 -20.76 2.25
C ASP A 134 -29.26 -20.71 2.39
N ILE A 135 -28.60 -20.18 1.35
CA ILE A 135 -27.14 -20.01 1.31
C ILE A 135 -26.79 -18.55 1.03
N PRO A 136 -25.65 -18.03 1.54
CA PRO A 136 -25.21 -16.69 1.19
C PRO A 136 -25.04 -16.52 -0.32
N VAL A 137 -25.47 -15.38 -0.87
CA VAL A 137 -25.30 -15.06 -2.31
C VAL A 137 -23.85 -15.20 -2.74
N ARG A 138 -22.92 -14.72 -1.89
CA ARG A 138 -21.48 -14.83 -2.10
C ARG A 138 -20.99 -16.29 -2.12
N LEU A 139 -21.59 -17.18 -1.33
CA LEU A 139 -21.27 -18.61 -1.34
C LEU A 139 -21.74 -19.28 -2.65
N LEU A 140 -22.95 -18.95 -3.10
CA LEU A 140 -23.46 -19.41 -4.39
C LEU A 140 -22.61 -18.89 -5.56
N GLN A 141 -22.21 -17.62 -5.53
CA GLN A 141 -21.34 -17.01 -6.54
C GLN A 141 -19.95 -17.66 -6.55
N ALA A 142 -19.35 -17.87 -5.38
CA ALA A 142 -18.03 -18.49 -5.22
C ALA A 142 -18.00 -19.96 -5.67
N ALA A 143 -19.08 -20.71 -5.48
CA ALA A 143 -19.21 -22.07 -6.01
C ALA A 143 -19.45 -22.11 -7.54
N ASN A 144 -19.68 -20.96 -8.17
CA ASN A 144 -20.05 -20.84 -9.58
C ASN A 144 -19.26 -19.77 -10.35
N PRO A 145 -17.92 -19.73 -10.26
CA PRO A 145 -17.12 -18.63 -10.78
C PRO A 145 -17.27 -18.46 -12.30
N ARG A 146 -17.48 -19.56 -13.03
CA ARG A 146 -17.73 -19.56 -14.49
C ARG A 146 -18.98 -18.80 -14.95
N TYR A 147 -19.91 -18.50 -14.06
CA TYR A 147 -21.13 -17.74 -14.38
C TYR A 147 -21.09 -16.31 -13.86
N MET A 148 -20.01 -15.91 -13.17
CA MET A 148 -19.75 -14.53 -12.78
C MET A 148 -19.39 -13.72 -14.02
N ARG A 149 -20.21 -12.70 -14.33
CA ARG A 149 -20.09 -11.83 -15.50
C ARG A 149 -20.33 -10.38 -15.08
N ALA A 150 -19.92 -9.43 -15.92
CA ALA A 150 -20.15 -8.00 -15.70
C ALA A 150 -21.62 -7.71 -15.35
N GLY A 151 -21.84 -6.98 -14.26
CA GLY A 151 -23.17 -6.66 -13.72
C GLY A 151 -23.89 -7.81 -13.01
N GLU A 152 -23.18 -8.89 -12.64
CA GLU A 152 -23.71 -10.07 -11.94
C GLU A 152 -24.93 -10.71 -12.63
N VAL A 153 -24.98 -10.67 -13.97
CA VAL A 153 -26.15 -11.15 -14.74
C VAL A 153 -26.08 -12.66 -14.99
N LEU A 154 -27.11 -13.38 -14.55
CA LEU A 154 -27.36 -14.78 -14.91
C LEU A 154 -28.19 -14.91 -16.19
N TYR A 155 -27.84 -15.87 -17.05
CA TYR A 155 -28.64 -16.20 -18.22
C TYR A 155 -29.56 -17.38 -17.94
N VAL A 156 -30.75 -17.34 -18.53
CA VAL A 156 -31.70 -18.46 -18.48
C VAL A 156 -31.05 -19.71 -19.06
N GLY A 157 -30.99 -20.78 -18.26
CA GLY A 157 -30.35 -22.04 -18.59
C GLY A 157 -28.95 -22.22 -18.00
N ASP A 158 -28.37 -21.23 -17.32
CA ASP A 158 -27.14 -21.40 -16.55
C ASP A 158 -27.35 -22.48 -15.47
N ARG A 159 -26.42 -23.44 -15.33
CA ARG A 159 -26.52 -24.53 -14.34
C ARG A 159 -25.55 -24.27 -13.18
N LEU A 160 -26.06 -23.69 -12.10
CA LEU A 160 -25.32 -23.35 -10.89
C LEU A 160 -25.20 -24.56 -9.96
N LEU A 161 -24.02 -24.83 -9.44
CA LEU A 161 -23.76 -25.74 -8.33
C LEU A 161 -24.26 -25.11 -7.04
N ILE A 162 -25.05 -25.83 -6.24
CA ILE A 162 -25.54 -25.33 -4.95
C ILE A 162 -24.66 -25.92 -3.84
N PRO A 163 -23.76 -25.14 -3.22
CA PRO A 163 -22.91 -25.61 -2.13
C PRO A 163 -23.71 -25.67 -0.82
N VAL A 164 -23.76 -26.83 -0.17
CA VAL A 164 -24.33 -26.95 1.19
C VAL A 164 -23.18 -27.20 2.17
N PRO A 165 -23.00 -26.36 3.22
CA PRO A 165 -21.92 -26.53 4.20
C PRO A 165 -22.01 -27.85 4.99
N ALA A 166 -20.87 -28.35 5.46
CA ALA A 166 -20.79 -29.46 6.40
C ALA A 166 -21.37 -29.08 7.76
N THR A 167 -22.60 -29.48 8.07
CA THR A 167 -23.00 -29.56 9.48
C THR A 167 -22.52 -30.91 10.05
N ALA A 168 -21.55 -30.85 10.98
CA ALA A 168 -21.40 -31.91 11.98
C ALA A 168 -22.71 -31.99 12.80
N PRO A 169 -23.12 -33.19 13.28
CA PRO A 169 -24.49 -33.42 13.69
C PRO A 169 -24.87 -32.64 14.95
N GLU A 170 -25.72 -31.61 14.80
CA GLU A 170 -26.38 -30.96 15.92
C GLU A 170 -27.62 -31.73 16.38
N ALA A 171 -27.73 -31.83 17.70
CA ALA A 171 -28.91 -32.29 18.38
C ALA A 171 -30.02 -31.21 18.32
N GLY A 172 -30.97 -31.40 17.39
CA GLY A 172 -32.41 -31.18 17.61
C GLY A 172 -32.93 -29.76 17.91
N VAL A 173 -33.17 -28.99 16.85
CA VAL A 173 -34.45 -28.36 16.40
C VAL A 173 -35.49 -27.95 17.47
N GLU A 174 -35.96 -26.69 17.45
CA GLU A 174 -37.37 -26.34 17.14
C GLU A 174 -37.55 -24.90 16.61
N GLU A 175 -38.03 -24.86 15.36
CA GLU A 175 -38.55 -23.78 14.52
C GLU A 175 -39.87 -23.19 15.08
N ARG A 176 -40.08 -21.85 15.04
CA ARG A 176 -41.39 -21.19 14.78
C ARG A 176 -41.32 -19.70 14.37
N ASP A 177 -41.84 -19.48 13.16
CA ASP A 177 -42.86 -18.49 12.74
C ASP A 177 -42.62 -16.97 12.87
N ALA A 178 -42.52 -16.36 11.67
CA ALA A 178 -42.55 -14.95 11.34
C ALA A 178 -43.85 -14.20 11.72
N VAL A 179 -43.76 -12.90 12.04
CA VAL A 179 -44.76 -11.87 11.65
C VAL A 179 -44.09 -10.49 11.51
N ALA A 180 -44.16 -9.92 10.31
CA ALA A 180 -43.94 -8.50 10.02
C ALA A 180 -45.13 -7.65 10.49
N THR A 181 -44.90 -6.44 11.03
CA THR A 181 -45.88 -5.33 10.98
C THR A 181 -45.17 -3.98 11.09
N ALA A 182 -45.32 -3.17 10.04
CA ALA A 182 -45.02 -1.74 9.99
C ALA A 182 -46.06 -0.90 10.78
N ALA A 183 -45.63 0.20 11.40
CA ALA A 183 -46.46 1.40 11.57
C ALA A 183 -45.62 2.63 11.97
N ALA A 184 -45.69 3.64 11.10
CA ALA A 184 -45.22 5.01 11.28
C ALA A 184 -45.79 5.72 12.51
N THR A 185 -45.13 6.80 12.98
CA THR A 185 -45.78 8.05 13.43
C THR A 185 -44.74 9.19 13.45
N GLU A 186 -44.96 10.20 12.59
CA GLU A 186 -44.46 11.57 12.75
C GLU A 186 -44.98 12.20 14.05
N GLU A 187 -44.15 12.91 14.81
CA GLU A 187 -44.63 14.10 15.50
C GLU A 187 -43.49 15.12 15.74
N ALA A 188 -43.85 16.39 15.54
CA ALA A 188 -42.98 17.56 15.46
C ALA A 188 -42.82 18.30 16.80
N THR A 189 -41.99 19.36 16.78
CA THR A 189 -42.04 20.61 17.59
C THR A 189 -41.04 20.68 18.76
N PRO A 190 -40.52 21.86 19.24
CA PRO A 190 -40.29 23.20 18.65
C PRO A 190 -38.84 23.77 18.85
N GLU A 191 -38.54 24.88 18.18
CA GLU A 191 -37.50 25.87 18.57
C GLU A 191 -37.73 26.44 20.00
N PRO A 192 -36.66 26.96 20.66
CA PRO A 192 -36.63 28.41 20.87
C PRO A 192 -35.23 29.08 20.92
N THR A 193 -35.13 30.21 20.19
CA THR A 193 -34.84 31.59 20.69
C THR A 193 -33.56 31.90 21.49
N SER A 194 -32.74 32.73 20.83
CA SER A 194 -31.70 33.69 21.26
C SER A 194 -31.92 34.52 22.54
N GLU A 195 -30.84 34.79 23.29
CA GLU A 195 -30.25 36.14 23.54
C GLU A 195 -29.16 36.13 24.65
N PRO A 196 -28.29 37.17 24.76
CA PRO A 196 -26.83 37.05 24.92
C PRO A 196 -26.31 37.27 26.35
N THR A 197 -25.03 36.99 26.60
CA THR A 197 -24.33 37.36 27.85
C THR A 197 -22.94 37.94 27.57
N GLU A 198 -22.61 38.96 28.37
CA GLU A 198 -21.61 40.01 28.18
C GLU A 198 -20.14 39.60 28.35
N GLU A 199 -19.27 40.47 27.81
CA GLU A 199 -17.80 40.55 27.92
C GLU A 199 -17.22 40.37 29.34
N PRO A 200 -15.90 40.12 29.43
CA PRO A 200 -15.07 41.14 30.08
C PRO A 200 -13.75 41.48 29.38
N THR A 201 -13.44 42.77 29.44
CA THR A 201 -12.14 43.45 29.23
C THR A 201 -11.09 43.05 30.28
N GLU A 202 -9.83 42.85 29.92
CA GLU A 202 -8.67 43.20 30.76
C GLU A 202 -7.47 43.77 29.95
N GLU A 203 -6.79 44.73 30.58
CA GLU A 203 -5.77 45.65 30.07
C GLU A 203 -4.33 45.10 30.03
N ALA A 204 -3.53 45.82 29.24
CA ALA A 204 -2.09 45.77 29.04
C ALA A 204 -1.17 45.59 30.27
N THR A 205 0.02 45.02 30.04
CA THR A 205 1.23 45.31 30.81
C THR A 205 2.47 45.31 29.89
N GLU A 206 3.08 46.49 29.71
CA GLU A 206 4.44 46.68 29.21
C GLU A 206 5.46 46.31 30.32
N GLU A 207 6.58 45.66 29.97
CA GLU A 207 7.84 45.94 30.67
C GLU A 207 9.05 45.77 29.75
N ALA A 208 9.89 46.81 29.72
CA ALA A 208 11.14 46.90 28.99
C ALA A 208 12.33 46.83 29.96
N ALA A 209 13.44 46.19 29.56
CA ALA A 209 14.77 46.50 30.10
C ALA A 209 15.91 46.13 29.12
N THR A 210 16.90 47.03 29.07
CA THR A 210 17.95 47.24 28.06
C THR A 210 19.35 46.71 28.53
N PRO A 211 20.51 46.95 27.86
CA PRO A 211 21.56 45.95 27.62
C PRO A 211 22.93 46.29 28.27
N VAL A 212 23.95 45.43 28.12
CA VAL A 212 25.37 45.77 28.42
C VAL A 212 26.36 44.83 27.68
N PRO A 213 27.68 45.15 27.55
CA PRO A 213 28.41 45.19 26.27
C PRO A 213 29.78 44.44 26.34
N THR A 214 30.74 44.81 25.46
CA THR A 214 32.23 44.71 25.60
C THR A 214 32.88 43.64 24.69
N GLU A 215 34.01 43.79 24.00
CA GLU A 215 34.87 44.87 23.45
C GLU A 215 35.80 44.20 22.39
N GLU A 216 36.36 44.99 21.48
CA GLU A 216 37.41 44.63 20.50
C GLU A 216 38.77 44.24 21.18
N PRO A 217 39.78 43.76 20.40
CA PRO A 217 40.74 44.72 19.82
C PRO A 217 41.32 44.34 18.42
N THR A 218 41.22 45.27 17.46
CA THR A 218 42.32 46.12 16.91
C THR A 218 43.59 45.53 16.23
N GLN A 219 43.84 46.07 15.01
CA GLN A 219 45.12 46.34 14.26
C GLN A 219 45.88 45.19 13.59
N GLU A 220 46.63 45.34 12.49
CA GLU A 220 46.81 46.29 11.36
C GLU A 220 47.99 45.66 10.56
N ALA A 221 48.03 45.76 9.22
CA ALA A 221 49.17 46.30 8.44
C ALA A 221 49.23 45.77 6.99
N THR A 222 49.02 46.73 6.09
CA THR A 222 49.47 46.89 4.70
C THR A 222 50.92 46.47 4.42
N GLU A 223 51.21 45.90 3.25
CA GLU A 223 52.24 46.40 2.30
C GLU A 223 52.25 45.66 0.94
N ALA A 224 52.19 46.43 -0.14
CA ALA A 224 52.61 46.05 -1.50
C ALA A 224 54.11 46.35 -1.68
N PRO A 225 54.80 45.72 -2.64
CA PRO A 225 55.39 46.55 -3.71
C PRO A 225 55.56 45.88 -5.10
N THR A 226 55.21 46.67 -6.12
CA THR A 226 55.98 47.14 -7.31
C THR A 226 57.00 46.26 -8.07
N GLU A 227 56.89 46.39 -9.40
CA GLU A 227 57.61 45.78 -10.53
C GLU A 227 59.13 46.04 -10.69
N GLU A 228 59.71 45.21 -11.60
CA GLU A 228 60.63 45.53 -12.72
C GLU A 228 62.10 44.97 -12.67
N PRO A 229 62.83 44.86 -13.81
CA PRO A 229 63.14 43.62 -14.55
C PRO A 229 64.65 43.28 -14.59
N THR A 230 65.10 42.07 -15.03
CA THR A 230 66.46 41.85 -15.60
C THR A 230 66.68 40.45 -16.24
N ALA A 231 67.01 40.49 -17.55
CA ALA A 231 67.93 39.69 -18.38
C ALA A 231 67.87 38.14 -18.48
N GLU A 232 67.67 37.69 -19.72
CA GLU A 232 67.98 36.38 -20.29
C GLU A 232 69.47 35.99 -20.14
N PRO A 233 69.76 34.68 -20.15
CA PRO A 233 70.65 34.17 -21.20
C PRO A 233 70.04 32.98 -21.96
N THR A 234 70.14 33.08 -23.29
CA THR A 234 69.94 32.01 -24.26
C THR A 234 70.90 30.84 -24.02
N GLU A 235 70.37 29.63 -23.82
CA GLU A 235 71.06 28.36 -24.13
C GLU A 235 70.15 27.41 -24.92
N ALA A 236 70.82 26.48 -25.61
CA ALA A 236 70.46 25.68 -26.78
C ALA A 236 69.24 24.73 -26.65
N PRO A 237 68.66 24.24 -27.79
CA PRO A 237 67.45 23.45 -27.77
C PRO A 237 67.67 22.09 -27.09
N ALA A 238 66.96 21.86 -25.99
CA ALA A 238 66.74 20.54 -25.41
C ALA A 238 65.44 19.96 -25.98
N GLU A 239 65.46 18.66 -26.27
CA GLU A 239 64.32 17.91 -26.79
C GLU A 239 63.10 18.08 -25.88
N GLU A 240 61.93 18.26 -26.50
CA GLU A 240 60.64 18.35 -25.81
C GLU A 240 60.47 17.13 -24.87
N PRO A 241 60.21 17.33 -23.57
CA PRO A 241 59.58 16.27 -22.80
C PRO A 241 58.20 16.07 -23.40
N THR A 242 57.89 14.84 -23.80
CA THR A 242 56.54 14.41 -24.12
C THR A 242 55.62 14.91 -23.00
N ALA A 243 54.69 15.80 -23.31
CA ALA A 243 53.70 16.26 -22.34
C ALA A 243 52.97 15.03 -21.81
N THR A 244 53.10 14.77 -20.52
CA THR A 244 52.16 13.91 -19.81
C THR A 244 50.78 14.54 -20.02
N PRO A 245 49.76 13.81 -20.48
CA PRO A 245 48.41 14.36 -20.59
C PRO A 245 47.96 14.92 -19.24
N ASP A 246 47.23 16.03 -19.24
CA ASP A 246 46.63 16.58 -18.02
C ASP A 246 45.77 15.49 -17.37
N PRO A 247 45.92 15.22 -16.05
CA PRO A 247 45.20 14.13 -15.38
C PRO A 247 43.67 14.28 -15.48
N VAL A 248 43.16 15.50 -15.65
CA VAL A 248 41.72 15.80 -15.86
C VAL A 248 41.23 15.32 -17.24
N SER A 249 42.11 15.20 -18.24
CA SER A 249 41.74 14.72 -19.59
C SER A 249 41.51 13.20 -19.68
N LEU A 250 41.62 12.49 -18.57
CA LEU A 250 41.37 11.04 -18.43
C LEU A 250 40.03 10.74 -17.74
N LEU A 251 39.32 11.77 -17.26
CA LEU A 251 38.01 11.61 -16.63
C LEU A 251 36.89 11.58 -17.70
N PRO A 252 35.78 10.85 -17.45
CA PRO A 252 34.62 10.85 -18.34
C PRO A 252 33.98 12.25 -18.44
N GLU A 253 33.13 12.46 -19.45
CA GLU A 253 32.28 13.66 -19.51
C GLU A 253 31.17 13.57 -18.46
N CYS A 254 30.61 14.70 -18.04
CA CYS A 254 29.49 14.71 -17.09
C CYS A 254 28.22 14.19 -17.78
N PRO A 255 27.55 13.17 -17.23
CA PRO A 255 26.30 12.70 -17.81
C PRO A 255 25.21 13.76 -17.78
N ALA A 256 24.35 13.73 -18.81
CA ALA A 256 23.19 14.60 -18.89
C ALA A 256 22.07 14.11 -17.96
N ALA A 257 21.76 12.82 -18.01
CA ALA A 257 20.80 12.15 -17.13
C ALA A 257 21.45 11.82 -15.78
N PHE A 258 20.69 11.98 -14.69
CA PHE A 258 21.17 11.66 -13.35
C PHE A 258 21.44 10.16 -13.16
N GLU A 259 20.66 9.29 -13.80
CA GLU A 259 20.75 7.83 -13.74
C GLU A 259 22.03 7.24 -14.36
N ASP A 260 22.75 8.03 -15.17
CA ASP A 260 24.01 7.62 -15.80
C ASP A 260 25.24 7.83 -14.89
N TYR A 261 25.05 8.54 -13.77
CA TYR A 261 26.14 8.85 -12.84
C TYR A 261 26.79 7.61 -12.20
N PRO A 262 26.08 6.52 -11.84
CA PRO A 262 26.72 5.28 -11.37
C PRO A 262 27.84 4.79 -12.30
N THR A 263 27.56 4.73 -13.60
CA THR A 263 28.51 4.27 -14.62
C THR A 263 29.67 5.25 -14.79
N ALA A 264 29.37 6.55 -14.79
CA ALA A 264 30.39 7.59 -14.92
C ALA A 264 31.32 7.69 -13.70
N ILE A 265 30.77 7.54 -12.49
CA ILE A 265 31.50 7.45 -11.23
C ILE A 265 32.43 6.23 -11.24
N LEU A 266 31.93 5.07 -11.68
CA LEU A 266 32.74 3.86 -11.79
C LEU A 266 33.89 4.03 -12.79
N ALA A 267 33.63 4.66 -13.94
CA ALA A 267 34.65 4.97 -14.93
C ALA A 267 35.70 5.96 -14.40
N ALA A 268 35.27 6.99 -13.65
CA ALA A 268 36.16 7.95 -13.01
C ALA A 268 37.07 7.28 -11.96
N LEU A 269 36.51 6.40 -11.11
CA LEU A 269 37.28 5.62 -10.13
C LEU A 269 38.34 4.73 -10.79
N ASN A 270 38.02 4.14 -11.94
CA ASN A 270 38.92 3.25 -12.68
C ASN A 270 39.85 3.96 -13.68
N SER A 271 39.83 5.29 -13.76
CA SER A 271 40.63 6.08 -14.72
C SER A 271 42.14 6.08 -14.44
N GLY A 272 42.58 5.55 -13.29
CA GLY A 272 44.00 5.35 -12.96
C GLY A 272 44.29 5.36 -11.46
N PRO A 273 45.58 5.40 -11.06
CA PRO A 273 46.01 5.31 -9.65
C PRO A 273 45.50 6.44 -8.74
N SER A 274 44.98 7.52 -9.33
CA SER A 274 44.46 8.71 -8.63
C SER A 274 42.94 8.89 -8.84
N GLY A 275 42.23 7.88 -9.35
CA GLY A 275 40.78 7.98 -9.63
C GLY A 275 39.96 8.39 -8.40
N ARG A 276 40.31 7.86 -7.21
CA ARG A 276 39.69 8.28 -5.93
C ARG A 276 39.95 9.75 -5.60
N ASP A 277 41.16 10.24 -5.84
CA ASP A 277 41.54 11.63 -5.55
C ASP A 277 40.88 12.65 -6.50
N LEU A 278 40.42 12.18 -7.67
CA LEU A 278 39.83 13.00 -8.72
C LEU A 278 38.30 12.96 -8.75
N LEU A 279 37.68 11.95 -8.11
CA LEU A 279 36.22 11.74 -8.15
C LEU A 279 35.44 12.92 -7.56
N ILE A 280 35.86 13.45 -6.40
CA ILE A 280 35.23 14.61 -5.77
C ILE A 280 35.22 15.81 -6.72
N SER A 281 36.40 16.15 -7.27
CA SER A 281 36.51 17.25 -8.23
C SER A 281 35.75 17.01 -9.54
N TYR A 282 35.55 15.75 -9.93
CA TYR A 282 34.72 15.37 -11.07
C TYR A 282 33.25 15.67 -10.78
N LEU A 283 32.72 15.20 -9.64
CA LEU A 283 31.33 15.42 -9.23
C LEU A 283 31.00 16.92 -9.06
N GLU A 284 31.89 17.68 -8.39
CA GLU A 284 31.76 19.15 -8.28
C GLU A 284 31.70 19.82 -9.66
N THR A 285 32.52 19.37 -10.62
CA THR A 285 32.53 19.91 -11.99
C THR A 285 31.22 19.61 -12.72
N CYS A 286 30.57 18.50 -12.37
CA CYS A 286 29.30 18.08 -12.94
C CYS A 286 28.08 18.72 -12.28
N GLY A 287 28.27 19.58 -11.27
CA GLY A 287 27.16 20.25 -10.58
C GLY A 287 26.39 19.31 -9.65
N ILE A 288 27.05 18.26 -9.17
CA ILE A 288 26.56 17.35 -8.16
C ILE A 288 27.01 17.90 -6.81
N ASP A 289 26.04 18.19 -5.93
CA ASP A 289 26.31 18.55 -4.55
C ASP A 289 26.62 17.26 -3.77
N GLU A 290 27.70 17.29 -2.98
CA GLU A 290 28.14 16.15 -2.18
C GLU A 290 27.79 16.41 -0.71
N THR A 291 26.92 15.56 -0.14
CA THR A 291 26.54 15.65 1.28
C THR A 291 27.24 14.62 2.17
N ALA A 292 27.81 13.54 1.62
CA ALA A 292 28.66 12.64 2.41
C ALA A 292 29.93 12.19 1.66
N ALA A 293 31.06 12.35 2.35
CA ALA A 293 32.39 11.92 1.94
C ALA A 293 32.41 10.46 1.45
N LEU A 294 33.25 10.16 0.45
CA LEU A 294 33.64 8.79 0.07
C LEU A 294 33.92 7.98 1.33
N THR A 295 32.96 7.16 1.76
CA THR A 295 33.06 6.45 3.03
C THR A 295 33.63 5.07 2.72
N PRO A 296 34.88 4.79 3.09
CA PRO A 296 35.49 3.50 2.81
C PRO A 296 34.85 2.43 3.69
N VAL A 297 34.48 1.30 3.08
CA VAL A 297 33.93 0.13 3.76
C VAL A 297 34.86 -1.06 3.51
N SER A 298 35.23 -1.76 4.58
CA SER A 298 36.18 -2.88 4.50
C SER A 298 35.45 -4.22 4.57
N VAL A 299 35.11 -4.79 3.42
CA VAL A 299 34.48 -6.13 3.33
C VAL A 299 35.51 -7.28 3.19
N ALA A 300 36.78 -7.00 2.85
CA ALA A 300 37.85 -7.99 2.68
C ALA A 300 39.27 -7.38 2.75
N GLU A 301 40.33 -8.21 2.82
CA GLU A 301 41.72 -7.73 2.69
C GLU A 301 42.03 -7.37 1.22
N GLY A 302 42.15 -6.08 0.92
CA GLY A 302 42.38 -5.61 -0.45
C GLY A 302 42.22 -4.10 -0.63
N VAL A 303 41.58 -3.71 -1.75
CA VAL A 303 41.14 -2.34 -2.00
C VAL A 303 39.81 -2.15 -1.27
N GLU A 304 39.66 -1.08 -0.49
CA GLU A 304 38.42 -0.79 0.23
C GLU A 304 37.26 -0.53 -0.73
N ASP A 305 36.09 -1.07 -0.40
CA ASP A 305 34.81 -0.70 -1.00
C ASP A 305 34.49 0.76 -0.64
N ILE A 306 33.64 1.41 -1.43
CA ILE A 306 33.27 2.80 -1.21
C ILE A 306 31.75 2.90 -1.26
N VAL A 307 31.17 3.54 -0.25
CA VAL A 307 29.79 4.03 -0.28
C VAL A 307 29.83 5.51 -0.63
N LEU A 308 29.00 5.89 -1.59
CA LEU A 308 28.85 7.25 -2.08
C LEU A 308 27.38 7.62 -2.08
N THR A 309 27.04 8.75 -1.49
CA THR A 309 25.77 9.43 -1.71
C THR A 309 26.03 10.69 -2.54
N TYR A 310 25.18 10.95 -3.51
CA TYR A 310 25.30 12.13 -4.36
C TYR A 310 23.93 12.70 -4.66
N GLU A 311 23.85 14.03 -4.71
CA GLU A 311 22.61 14.74 -5.00
C GLU A 311 22.82 15.78 -6.09
N ARG A 312 21.75 16.05 -6.85
CA ARG A 312 21.69 17.18 -7.77
C ARG A 312 20.43 17.95 -7.46
N SER A 313 20.60 19.24 -7.19
CA SER A 313 19.49 20.19 -7.22
C SER A 313 19.03 20.34 -8.67
N GLU A 314 17.94 19.69 -9.04
CA GLU A 314 17.26 19.99 -10.29
C GLU A 314 16.34 21.19 -10.04
N THR A 315 16.58 22.28 -10.78
CA THR A 315 15.61 23.36 -10.87
C THR A 315 14.49 22.86 -11.78
N ASP A 316 13.46 22.26 -11.19
CA ASP A 316 12.20 22.05 -11.90
C ASP A 316 11.41 23.37 -11.88
N GLU A 317 10.89 23.77 -13.04
CA GLU A 317 10.12 25.00 -13.25
C GLU A 317 8.72 24.94 -12.58
N ARG A 318 8.42 23.88 -11.81
CA ARG A 318 7.11 23.60 -11.19
C ARG A 318 7.11 23.34 -9.68
N SER A 319 7.90 24.12 -8.94
CA SER A 319 7.90 24.20 -7.46
C SER A 319 8.58 23.05 -6.72
N THR A 320 9.27 23.45 -5.64
CA THR A 320 10.33 22.74 -4.88
C THR A 320 11.60 22.45 -5.70
N VAL A 321 12.75 22.62 -5.05
CA VAL A 321 14.00 22.05 -5.58
C VAL A 321 13.84 20.54 -5.49
N ALA A 322 13.56 19.87 -6.62
CA ALA A 322 13.63 18.42 -6.70
C ALA A 322 15.10 18.04 -6.54
N ARG A 323 15.49 17.67 -5.32
CA ARG A 323 16.80 17.08 -5.08
C ARG A 323 16.70 15.62 -5.46
N ARG A 324 17.29 15.27 -6.59
CA ARG A 324 17.46 13.86 -6.93
C ARG A 324 18.74 13.39 -6.23
N SER A 325 18.64 12.30 -5.49
CA SER A 325 19.79 11.75 -4.78
C SER A 325 19.81 10.23 -4.88
N GLU A 326 21.00 9.65 -4.87
CA GLU A 326 21.20 8.21 -5.03
C GLU A 326 22.31 7.73 -4.08
N LEU A 327 22.30 6.44 -3.79
CA LEU A 327 23.38 5.76 -3.06
C LEU A 327 24.03 4.70 -3.95
N LEU A 328 25.35 4.73 -4.03
CA LEU A 328 26.15 3.78 -4.78
C LEU A 328 27.18 3.10 -3.85
N ILE A 329 27.18 1.78 -3.86
CA ILE A 329 28.23 0.95 -3.26
C ILE A 329 29.10 0.39 -4.40
N VAL A 330 30.39 0.72 -4.39
CA VAL A 330 31.37 0.15 -5.32
C VAL A 330 32.35 -0.74 -4.58
N SER A 331 32.57 -1.94 -5.12
CA SER A 331 33.46 -2.93 -4.53
C SER A 331 34.85 -2.89 -5.13
N GLY A 332 35.86 -2.91 -4.27
CA GLY A 332 37.27 -2.77 -4.65
C GLY A 332 37.99 -4.11 -4.79
N SER A 333 38.59 -4.37 -5.96
CA SER A 333 39.48 -5.50 -6.21
C SER A 333 40.90 -5.03 -6.54
N ALA A 334 41.90 -5.70 -5.95
CA ALA A 334 43.30 -5.45 -6.28
C ALA A 334 43.67 -5.92 -7.70
N GLU A 335 42.89 -6.83 -8.30
CA GLU A 335 43.12 -7.35 -9.65
C GLU A 335 42.26 -6.61 -10.71
N ASP A 336 41.02 -6.25 -10.36
CA ASP A 336 40.01 -5.78 -11.32
C ASP A 336 39.63 -4.30 -11.19
N GLY A 337 40.16 -3.59 -10.19
CA GLY A 337 39.76 -2.20 -9.90
C GLY A 337 38.43 -2.15 -9.15
N TYR A 338 37.64 -1.10 -9.37
CA TYR A 338 36.31 -0.95 -8.78
C TYR A 338 35.24 -1.54 -9.69
N THR A 339 34.26 -2.25 -9.12
CA THR A 339 33.03 -2.70 -9.78
C THR A 339 31.82 -2.21 -8.99
N THR A 340 30.66 -2.06 -9.64
CA THR A 340 29.41 -1.78 -8.90
C THR A 340 29.08 -2.97 -8.00
N GLY A 341 28.88 -2.69 -6.71
CA GLY A 341 28.41 -3.66 -5.73
C GLY A 341 26.89 -3.56 -5.52
N PHE A 342 26.36 -2.34 -5.45
CA PHE A 342 24.93 -2.07 -5.29
C PHE A 342 24.61 -0.61 -5.68
N THR A 343 23.45 -0.37 -6.27
CA THR A 343 22.92 0.98 -6.53
C THR A 343 21.51 1.06 -5.94
N ALA A 344 21.24 2.09 -5.15
CA ALA A 344 19.91 2.46 -4.70
C ALA A 344 19.45 3.72 -5.44
N TYR A 345 18.40 3.55 -6.24
CA TYR A 345 17.62 4.64 -6.81
C TYR A 345 16.63 5.11 -5.75
N ALA A 346 16.84 6.31 -5.22
CA ALA A 346 15.99 6.84 -4.16
C ALA A 346 14.75 7.53 -4.74
N ALA A 347 13.63 7.40 -4.03
CA ALA A 347 12.39 8.06 -4.38
C ALA A 347 12.40 9.55 -3.97
N GLY A 348 13.21 9.93 -2.98
CA GLY A 348 13.42 11.31 -2.59
C GLY A 348 14.86 11.61 -2.18
N SER A 349 15.07 12.15 -0.97
CA SER A 349 16.39 12.54 -0.48
C SER A 349 17.05 11.45 0.35
N VAL A 350 18.31 11.13 0.03
CA VAL A 350 19.11 10.10 0.70
C VAL A 350 19.99 10.70 1.79
N GLU A 351 19.94 10.12 2.98
CA GLU A 351 20.86 10.40 4.07
C GLU A 351 21.56 9.11 4.53
N LEU A 352 22.89 9.06 4.45
CA LEU A 352 23.67 7.92 4.94
C LEU A 352 23.71 7.92 6.47
N LEU A 353 23.23 6.84 7.11
CA LEU A 353 23.23 6.70 8.57
C LEU A 353 24.55 6.11 9.09
N THR A 354 25.00 4.99 8.50
CA THR A 354 26.20 4.29 8.94
C THR A 354 26.76 3.37 7.85
N THR A 355 28.03 3.00 8.04
CA THR A 355 28.73 1.96 7.26
C THR A 355 29.46 0.94 8.16
N GLU A 356 29.14 0.96 9.46
CA GLU A 356 29.74 0.11 10.49
C GLU A 356 28.94 -1.19 10.66
N ASP A 357 29.55 -2.19 11.30
CA ASP A 357 28.88 -3.41 11.77
C ASP A 357 27.94 -3.05 12.93
N ILE A 358 26.66 -2.81 12.62
CA ILE A 358 25.63 -2.44 13.60
C ILE A 358 24.84 -3.66 14.08
N ASN A 359 24.81 -4.75 13.30
CA ASN A 359 24.14 -6.00 13.67
C ASN A 359 25.01 -6.94 14.55
N SER A 360 26.28 -6.59 14.77
CA SER A 360 27.27 -7.36 15.55
C SER A 360 27.58 -8.77 15.02
N ASP A 361 27.41 -9.01 13.72
CA ASP A 361 27.73 -10.29 13.08
C ASP A 361 29.21 -10.40 12.63
N GLY A 362 29.96 -9.29 12.72
CA GLY A 362 31.36 -9.19 12.34
C GLY A 362 31.60 -8.74 10.90
N GLN A 363 30.54 -8.39 10.16
CA GLN A 363 30.55 -7.92 8.78
C GLN A 363 30.03 -6.48 8.73
N PRO A 364 30.46 -5.67 7.75
CA PRO A 364 29.98 -4.29 7.67
C PRO A 364 28.53 -4.24 7.18
N ASP A 365 27.78 -3.28 7.72
CA ASP A 365 26.43 -2.91 7.26
C ASP A 365 26.46 -1.53 6.62
N VAL A 366 25.49 -1.24 5.75
CA VAL A 366 25.24 0.09 5.18
C VAL A 366 23.79 0.42 5.41
N ALA A 367 23.50 1.43 6.22
CA ALA A 367 22.14 1.91 6.44
C ALA A 367 21.98 3.36 6.00
N TRP A 368 20.83 3.69 5.41
CA TRP A 368 20.50 5.03 4.95
C TRP A 368 19.00 5.29 5.08
N ILE A 369 18.63 6.57 5.10
CA ILE A 369 17.25 7.04 5.01
C ILE A 369 16.99 7.46 3.56
N ASP A 370 15.81 7.15 3.05
CA ASP A 370 15.19 7.78 1.88
C ASP A 370 13.93 8.54 2.34
N THR A 371 13.97 9.86 2.24
CA THR A 371 12.86 10.74 2.62
C THR A 371 12.07 11.13 1.39
N THR A 372 10.81 10.69 1.32
CA THR A 372 9.88 11.04 0.25
C THR A 372 8.74 11.91 0.79
N CYS A 373 8.54 13.08 0.21
CA CYS A 373 7.52 14.04 0.65
C CYS A 373 6.32 14.10 -0.30
N GLY A 374 5.12 13.93 0.26
CA GLY A 374 3.87 14.29 -0.39
C GLY A 374 3.49 15.75 -0.11
N ALA A 375 2.26 16.13 -0.45
CA ALA A 375 1.77 17.50 -0.29
C ALA A 375 1.72 18.00 1.17
N SER A 376 1.62 17.09 2.14
CA SER A 376 1.44 17.43 3.56
C SER A 376 2.19 16.54 4.54
N THR A 377 2.93 15.54 4.07
CA THR A 377 3.61 14.57 4.94
C THR A 377 4.81 13.98 4.22
N CYS A 378 5.96 14.00 4.88
CA CYS A 378 7.15 13.28 4.49
C CYS A 378 7.21 11.90 5.16
N PHE A 379 7.74 10.93 4.45
CA PHE A 379 7.98 9.58 4.93
C PHE A 379 9.46 9.27 4.85
N ASP A 380 10.01 8.84 5.97
CA ASP A 380 11.40 8.41 6.10
C ASP A 380 11.44 6.90 6.09
N THR A 381 12.06 6.34 5.05
CA THR A 381 12.27 4.90 4.93
C THR A 381 13.72 4.57 5.20
N VAL A 382 13.95 3.74 6.22
CA VAL A 382 15.28 3.24 6.55
C VAL A 382 15.53 1.97 5.77
N TYR A 383 16.57 2.00 4.95
CA TYR A 383 17.10 0.81 4.27
C TYR A 383 18.38 0.38 4.97
N MET A 384 18.61 -0.93 5.01
CA MET A 384 19.83 -1.48 5.55
C MET A 384 20.29 -2.70 4.75
N ARG A 385 21.55 -2.65 4.31
CA ARG A 385 22.22 -3.74 3.61
C ARG A 385 23.34 -4.29 4.47
N SER A 386 23.38 -5.61 4.64
CA SER A 386 24.48 -6.29 5.33
C SER A 386 25.30 -7.14 4.37
N TRP A 387 26.61 -7.26 4.63
CA TRP A 387 27.51 -8.07 3.82
C TRP A 387 27.55 -9.54 4.26
N ASP A 388 26.96 -10.43 3.47
CA ASP A 388 26.88 -11.86 3.81
C ASP A 388 28.18 -12.66 3.58
N GLY A 389 29.26 -11.99 3.15
CA GLY A 389 30.52 -12.60 2.74
C GLY A 389 30.70 -12.75 1.23
N SER A 390 29.66 -12.50 0.45
CA SER A 390 29.65 -12.58 -1.02
C SER A 390 28.89 -11.46 -1.73
N SER A 391 27.84 -10.93 -1.11
CA SER A 391 26.95 -9.92 -1.68
C SER A 391 26.35 -9.05 -0.58
N TRP A 392 25.98 -7.82 -0.93
CA TRP A 392 25.15 -6.96 -0.08
C TRP A 392 23.70 -7.44 -0.15
N ARG A 393 23.10 -7.77 1.00
CA ARG A 393 21.71 -8.24 1.09
C ARG A 393 20.87 -7.34 1.95
N ASP A 394 19.57 -7.30 1.66
CA ASP A 394 18.62 -6.68 2.59
C ASP A 394 18.69 -7.37 3.95
N TRP A 395 18.66 -6.58 5.01
CA TRP A 395 18.81 -7.08 6.37
C TRP A 395 17.73 -6.56 7.32
N THR A 396 16.58 -6.14 6.79
CA THR A 396 15.36 -5.83 7.56
C THR A 396 14.25 -6.85 7.28
N GLU A 397 13.46 -7.20 8.31
CA GLU A 397 12.23 -8.00 8.15
C GLU A 397 11.06 -7.05 7.89
N GLY A 398 10.84 -6.72 6.62
CA GLY A 398 9.85 -5.74 6.18
C GLY A 398 10.41 -4.31 6.03
N THR A 399 9.53 -3.39 5.65
CA THR A 399 9.88 -1.99 5.40
C THR A 399 9.88 -1.19 6.70
N VAL A 400 10.97 -0.49 6.96
CA VAL A 400 11.11 0.40 8.13
C VAL A 400 10.79 1.82 7.70
N THR A 401 9.50 2.19 7.71
CA THR A 401 9.03 3.51 7.27
C THR A 401 8.18 4.19 8.33
N MET A 402 8.39 5.48 8.53
CA MET A 402 7.57 6.29 9.43
C MET A 402 7.38 7.70 8.87
N ALA A 403 6.20 8.28 9.10
CA ALA A 403 5.93 9.67 8.74
C ALA A 403 6.71 10.64 9.65
N GLU A 404 7.34 11.67 9.09
CA GLU A 404 8.08 12.72 9.81
C GLU A 404 9.01 12.14 10.89
N ALA A 405 9.84 11.16 10.52
CA ALA A 405 10.59 10.37 11.48
C ALA A 405 11.96 10.98 11.78
N GLU A 406 12.25 11.16 13.06
CA GLU A 406 13.63 11.29 13.54
C GLU A 406 14.22 9.88 13.71
N VAL A 407 15.19 9.55 12.86
CA VAL A 407 15.87 8.24 12.86
C VAL A 407 17.21 8.35 13.60
N THR A 408 17.45 7.46 14.55
CA THR A 408 18.71 7.39 15.31
C THR A 408 19.20 5.95 15.46
N LEU A 409 20.53 5.77 15.48
CA LEU A 409 21.18 4.50 15.79
C LEU A 409 21.73 4.53 17.21
N GLY A 410 21.46 3.49 18.00
CA GLY A 410 21.87 3.44 19.40
C GLY A 410 21.71 2.07 20.03
N ASP A 411 22.28 1.88 21.22
CA ASP A 411 22.02 0.72 22.07
C ASP A 411 20.84 1.09 22.97
N PHE A 412 19.64 0.67 22.55
CA PHE A 412 18.36 0.95 23.19
C PHE A 412 17.83 -0.25 23.99
N ASP A 413 18.28 -1.46 23.68
CA ASP A 413 18.00 -2.67 24.46
C ASP A 413 19.28 -3.48 24.74
N GLU A 414 19.79 -3.40 25.98
CA GLU A 414 20.99 -4.15 26.41
C GLU A 414 20.90 -5.68 26.22
N ALA A 415 19.70 -6.23 25.98
CA ALA A 415 19.48 -7.64 25.70
C ALA A 415 19.74 -8.03 24.24
N VAL A 416 19.72 -7.07 23.32
CA VAL A 416 19.95 -7.27 21.89
C VAL A 416 21.40 -6.88 21.56
N PRO A 417 22.17 -7.75 20.90
CA PRO A 417 23.54 -7.42 20.54
C PRO A 417 23.55 -6.49 19.32
N GLY A 418 24.24 -5.36 19.42
CA GLY A 418 24.44 -4.42 18.31
C GLY A 418 23.95 -3.02 18.62
N GLN A 419 23.63 -2.27 17.56
CA GLN A 419 22.90 -1.02 17.64
C GLN A 419 21.52 -1.22 17.03
N GLU A 420 20.47 -0.79 17.71
CA GLU A 420 19.12 -0.73 17.19
C GLU A 420 18.88 0.57 16.40
N ILE A 421 17.91 0.51 15.49
CA ILE A 421 17.37 1.65 14.76
C ILE A 421 16.13 2.13 15.53
N GLN A 422 16.17 3.36 16.05
CA GLN A 422 15.02 4.00 16.66
C GLN A 422 14.44 5.05 15.71
N LEU A 423 13.15 4.92 15.41
CA LEU A 423 12.36 5.92 14.68
C LEU A 423 11.43 6.60 15.67
N THR A 424 11.41 7.94 15.68
CA THR A 424 10.50 8.74 16.51
C THR A 424 9.73 9.72 15.63
N GLY A 425 8.42 9.56 15.53
CA GLY A 425 7.58 10.32 14.60
C GLY A 425 6.18 9.72 14.48
N GLY A 426 5.72 9.50 13.26
CA GLY A 426 4.45 8.81 12.96
C GLY A 426 3.24 9.74 12.90
N GLN A 427 3.45 11.05 12.83
CA GLN A 427 2.39 12.05 12.70
C GLN A 427 2.28 12.54 11.26
N TYR A 428 1.08 12.47 10.70
CA TYR A 428 0.73 12.97 9.38
C TYR A 428 0.31 14.43 9.48
N GLY A 429 0.82 15.29 8.58
CA GLY A 429 0.53 16.72 8.55
C GLY A 429 -0.84 17.10 7.99
N SER A 430 -1.74 16.12 7.78
CA SER A 430 -3.07 16.38 7.24
C SER A 430 -4.17 16.26 8.29
N PHE A 431 -5.15 17.16 8.25
CA PHE A 431 -6.23 17.23 9.25
C PHE A 431 -7.05 15.93 9.33
N GLY A 432 -7.33 15.28 8.20
CA GLY A 432 -8.13 14.04 8.15
C GLY A 432 -7.50 12.84 8.88
N ALA A 433 -6.24 12.95 9.31
CA ALA A 433 -5.51 11.87 9.97
C ALA A 433 -6.11 11.50 11.33
N GLY A 434 -6.79 12.43 11.99
CA GLY A 434 -7.31 12.18 13.33
C GLY A 434 -6.50 12.81 14.44
N PRO A 435 -6.87 12.58 15.71
CA PRO A 435 -5.96 12.78 16.83
C PRO A 435 -4.74 11.88 16.65
N GLN A 436 -3.55 12.43 16.87
CA GLN A 436 -2.29 11.71 16.71
C GLN A 436 -1.36 12.02 17.86
N ARG A 437 -0.38 11.17 18.06
CA ARG A 437 0.71 11.37 19.02
C ARG A 437 1.96 10.69 18.48
N VAL A 438 3.11 11.22 18.89
CA VAL A 438 4.40 10.67 18.50
C VAL A 438 4.47 9.20 18.91
N ARG A 439 4.92 8.37 17.97
CA ARG A 439 5.25 6.97 18.15
C ARG A 439 6.76 6.79 18.04
N THR A 440 7.29 5.98 18.94
CA THR A 440 8.67 5.51 18.89
C THR A 440 8.68 4.02 18.61
N GLU A 441 9.39 3.64 17.56
CA GLU A 441 9.68 2.26 17.21
C GLU A 441 11.17 1.98 17.37
N VAL A 442 11.50 0.82 17.91
CA VAL A 442 12.87 0.32 18.03
C VAL A 442 12.98 -0.99 17.28
N TRP A 443 13.84 -1.00 16.28
CA TRP A 443 14.14 -2.14 15.42
C TRP A 443 15.53 -2.67 15.72
N GLY A 444 15.69 -3.99 15.81
CA GLY A 444 17.01 -4.57 16.09
C GLY A 444 17.18 -5.99 15.61
N SER A 445 18.45 -6.37 15.50
CA SER A 445 18.90 -7.69 15.05
C SER A 445 18.98 -8.67 16.22
N VAL A 446 17.91 -9.45 16.40
CA VAL A 446 17.90 -10.49 17.44
C VAL A 446 18.70 -11.70 16.97
N ASP A 447 19.69 -12.12 17.77
CA ASP A 447 20.59 -13.26 17.47
C ASP A 447 21.36 -13.15 16.12
N GLY A 448 21.59 -11.93 15.62
CA GLY A 448 22.26 -11.67 14.33
C GLY A 448 21.36 -11.89 13.11
N GLY A 449 20.03 -11.95 13.30
CA GLY A 449 19.04 -12.01 12.22
C GLY A 449 18.80 -10.67 11.52
N ALA A 450 17.84 -10.63 10.61
CA ALA A 450 17.37 -9.37 10.07
C ALA A 450 16.77 -8.48 11.18
N TYR A 451 16.76 -7.17 10.99
CA TYR A 451 16.17 -6.24 11.95
C TYR A 451 14.66 -6.44 11.97
N THR A 452 14.13 -6.64 13.17
CA THR A 452 12.70 -6.80 13.44
C THR A 452 12.25 -5.73 14.42
N LEU A 453 10.96 -5.39 14.41
CA LEU A 453 10.39 -4.49 15.40
C LEU A 453 10.45 -5.14 16.79
N ILE A 454 11.31 -4.61 17.67
CA ILE A 454 11.48 -5.11 19.04
C ILE A 454 10.47 -4.45 19.98
N SER A 455 10.25 -3.15 19.80
CA SER A 455 9.32 -2.41 20.63
C SER A 455 8.66 -1.25 19.89
N GLU A 456 7.43 -0.99 20.26
CA GLU A 456 6.64 0.16 19.82
C GLU A 456 6.05 0.82 21.07
N SER A 457 6.16 2.13 21.14
CA SER A 457 5.60 2.93 22.23
C SER A 457 5.07 4.25 21.72
N TYR A 458 4.10 4.82 22.44
CA TYR A 458 3.52 6.11 22.12
C TYR A 458 3.84 7.12 23.22
N GLU A 459 3.99 8.38 22.85
CA GLU A 459 4.11 9.46 23.82
C GLU A 459 2.88 9.58 24.72
N ALA A 460 3.11 10.09 25.92
CA ALA A 460 2.02 10.40 26.84
C ALA A 460 1.07 11.43 26.22
N SER A 461 -0.24 11.22 26.40
CA SER A 461 -1.26 12.09 25.81
C SER A 461 -2.32 12.47 26.84
N GLU A 462 -2.80 13.71 26.76
CA GLU A 462 -3.96 14.19 27.52
C GLU A 462 -5.29 13.83 26.83
N CYS A 463 -5.23 13.22 25.64
CA CYS A 463 -6.40 12.79 24.89
C CYS A 463 -7.07 11.58 25.54
N LEU A 464 -8.37 11.70 25.80
CA LEU A 464 -9.17 10.58 26.31
C LEU A 464 -9.16 9.41 25.32
N TYR A 465 -9.28 9.68 24.02
CA TYR A 465 -9.27 8.66 22.98
C TYR A 465 -7.98 7.81 22.98
N HIS A 466 -6.82 8.44 23.08
CA HIS A 466 -5.54 7.71 23.17
C HIS A 466 -5.46 6.84 24.44
N THR A 467 -5.98 7.31 25.57
CA THR A 467 -6.07 6.50 26.80
C THR A 467 -6.95 5.27 26.60
N ILE A 468 -8.04 5.39 25.83
CA ILE A 468 -8.90 4.27 25.45
C ILE A 468 -8.16 3.28 24.53
N LEU A 469 -7.37 3.75 23.57
CA LEU A 469 -6.58 2.88 22.70
C LEU A 469 -5.55 2.07 23.50
N ASP A 470 -4.83 2.71 24.42
CA ASP A 470 -3.87 2.04 25.31
C ASP A 470 -4.57 0.99 26.19
N ALA A 471 -5.75 1.33 26.72
CA ALA A 471 -6.54 0.42 27.53
C ALA A 471 -7.06 -0.79 26.72
N ASN A 472 -7.45 -0.57 25.46
CA ASN A 472 -7.84 -1.64 24.53
C ASN A 472 -6.67 -2.57 24.22
N GLN A 473 -5.48 -2.02 23.95
CA GLN A 473 -4.28 -2.81 23.69
C GLN A 473 -3.94 -3.72 24.89
N ALA A 474 -3.94 -3.15 26.11
CA ALA A 474 -3.72 -3.92 27.34
C ALA A 474 -4.79 -5.02 27.54
N LEU A 475 -6.06 -4.70 27.28
CA LEU A 475 -7.16 -5.67 27.38
C LEU A 475 -6.99 -6.84 26.40
N ASN A 476 -6.65 -6.54 25.15
CA ASN A 476 -6.45 -7.54 24.10
C ASN A 476 -5.24 -8.44 24.38
N ALA A 477 -4.20 -7.90 25.03
CA ALA A 477 -3.07 -8.66 25.55
C ALA A 477 -3.40 -9.47 26.82
N ALA A 478 -4.63 -9.39 27.32
CA ALA A 478 -5.09 -9.94 28.60
C ALA A 478 -4.29 -9.45 29.83
N ASP A 479 -3.68 -8.27 29.73
CA ASP A 479 -3.11 -7.55 30.87
C ASP A 479 -4.20 -6.76 31.59
N PHE A 480 -5.02 -7.50 32.36
CA PHE A 480 -6.17 -6.93 33.05
C PHE A 480 -5.80 -5.85 34.08
N ASP A 481 -4.63 -5.94 34.72
CA ASP A 481 -4.21 -4.96 35.72
C ASP A 481 -3.95 -3.60 35.05
N THR A 482 -3.20 -3.59 33.94
CA THR A 482 -2.94 -2.37 33.17
C THR A 482 -4.20 -1.85 32.50
N ALA A 483 -4.99 -2.73 31.87
CA ALA A 483 -6.24 -2.35 31.21
C ALA A 483 -7.22 -1.70 32.19
N GLN A 484 -7.41 -2.30 33.38
CA GLN A 484 -8.29 -1.76 34.40
C GLN A 484 -7.83 -0.38 34.88
N ALA A 485 -6.54 -0.19 35.15
CA ALA A 485 -6.02 1.11 35.59
C ALA A 485 -6.24 2.21 34.54
N LEU A 486 -6.03 1.90 33.26
CA LEU A 486 -6.24 2.84 32.15
C LEU A 486 -7.73 3.16 31.95
N TYR A 487 -8.62 2.17 32.01
CA TYR A 487 -10.06 2.43 31.93
C TYR A 487 -10.61 3.17 33.16
N GLU A 488 -10.10 2.93 34.36
CA GLU A 488 -10.46 3.71 35.56
C GLU A 488 -10.04 5.17 35.39
N THR A 489 -8.86 5.41 34.81
CA THR A 489 -8.38 6.76 34.46
C THR A 489 -9.28 7.39 33.40
N ALA A 490 -9.56 6.69 32.30
CA ALA A 490 -10.43 7.18 31.23
C ALA A 490 -11.85 7.50 31.75
N ALA A 491 -12.39 6.68 32.65
CA ALA A 491 -13.73 6.84 33.20
C ALA A 491 -13.85 7.98 34.23
N GLY A 492 -12.75 8.33 34.93
CA GLY A 492 -12.81 9.15 36.14
C GLY A 492 -11.89 10.37 36.18
N ASP A 493 -10.94 10.53 35.25
CA ASP A 493 -10.06 11.69 35.20
C ASP A 493 -10.69 12.84 34.41
N ASP A 494 -10.98 13.94 35.10
CA ASP A 494 -11.49 15.18 34.50
C ASP A 494 -10.40 15.97 33.77
N GLY A 495 -9.12 15.58 33.90
CA GLY A 495 -7.99 16.19 33.21
C GLY A 495 -7.82 15.74 31.75
N LEU A 496 -8.44 14.63 31.35
CA LEU A 496 -8.42 14.18 29.96
C LEU A 496 -9.40 14.99 29.09
N ILE A 497 -8.96 15.32 27.87
CA ILE A 497 -9.68 16.20 26.93
C ILE A 497 -10.19 15.44 25.71
N ALA A 498 -11.19 16.02 25.04
CA ALA A 498 -11.58 15.61 23.69
C ALA A 498 -10.49 16.04 22.72
N CYS A 499 -10.13 15.16 21.78
CA CYS A 499 -9.09 15.44 20.80
C CYS A 499 -9.58 15.31 19.36
N TRP A 500 -10.88 15.13 19.15
CA TRP A 500 -11.48 15.06 17.83
C TRP A 500 -12.73 15.94 17.73
N THR A 501 -13.35 15.96 16.55
CA THR A 501 -14.48 16.85 16.23
C THR A 501 -15.83 16.29 16.68
N ARG A 502 -15.86 15.16 17.41
CA ARG A 502 -17.11 14.53 17.84
C ARG A 502 -17.74 15.29 19.01
N ALA A 503 -18.96 15.80 18.81
CA ALA A 503 -19.66 16.66 19.76
C ALA A 503 -19.87 16.07 21.18
N ASP A 504 -20.02 14.75 21.32
CA ASP A 504 -20.22 14.07 22.62
C ASP A 504 -19.06 13.13 23.00
N GLU A 505 -17.87 13.32 22.40
CA GLU A 505 -16.69 12.45 22.55
C GLU A 505 -16.41 12.05 24.00
N LEU A 506 -16.38 13.02 24.91
CA LEU A 506 -16.02 12.76 26.31
C LEU A 506 -17.00 11.84 27.03
N ASN A 507 -18.31 12.04 26.83
CA ASN A 507 -19.32 11.21 27.49
C ASN A 507 -19.38 9.83 26.85
N GLU A 508 -19.30 9.78 25.52
CA GLU A 508 -19.23 8.57 24.71
C GLU A 508 -18.06 7.66 25.14
N LEU A 509 -16.84 8.18 25.19
CA LEU A 509 -15.65 7.42 25.57
C LEU A 509 -15.60 7.07 27.07
N ARG A 510 -16.09 7.95 27.97
CA ARG A 510 -16.24 7.62 29.39
C ARG A 510 -17.26 6.50 29.60
N GLY A 511 -18.38 6.56 28.88
CA GLY A 511 -19.38 5.50 28.89
C GLY A 511 -18.81 4.16 28.44
N PHE A 512 -18.01 4.19 27.36
CA PHE A 512 -17.27 3.02 26.90
C PHE A 512 -16.31 2.46 27.95
N ALA A 513 -15.54 3.33 28.63
CA ALA A 513 -14.62 2.92 29.68
C ALA A 513 -15.32 2.19 30.84
N TRP A 514 -16.46 2.70 31.32
CA TRP A 514 -17.26 2.03 32.36
C TRP A 514 -17.74 0.65 31.92
N TYR A 515 -18.20 0.52 30.68
CA TYR A 515 -18.58 -0.76 30.11
C TYR A 515 -17.39 -1.73 30.04
N ARG A 516 -16.20 -1.26 29.65
CA ARG A 516 -14.97 -2.04 29.62
C ARG A 516 -14.51 -2.51 31.00
N LEU A 517 -14.66 -1.69 32.03
CA LEU A 517 -14.41 -2.10 33.42
C LEU A 517 -15.35 -3.23 33.86
N ALA A 518 -16.63 -3.16 33.47
CA ALA A 518 -17.58 -4.22 33.74
C ALA A 518 -17.19 -5.51 33.02
N LEU A 519 -16.78 -5.41 31.75
CA LEU A 519 -16.29 -6.53 30.95
C LEU A 519 -15.08 -7.22 31.61
N ILE A 520 -14.09 -6.45 32.06
CA ILE A 520 -12.92 -6.97 32.80
C ILE A 520 -13.37 -7.72 34.06
N SER A 521 -14.30 -7.14 34.83
CA SER A 521 -14.87 -7.79 36.02
C SER A 521 -15.57 -9.11 35.66
N GLY A 522 -16.25 -9.17 34.52
CA GLY A 522 -16.80 -10.40 33.95
C GLY A 522 -15.75 -11.46 33.65
N TYR A 523 -14.64 -11.08 32.98
CA TYR A 523 -13.51 -11.98 32.73
C TYR A 523 -12.80 -12.45 34.01
N GLN A 524 -12.89 -11.69 35.10
CA GLN A 524 -12.38 -12.07 36.42
C GLN A 524 -13.38 -12.88 37.26
N GLY A 525 -14.62 -13.08 36.77
CA GLY A 525 -15.70 -13.80 37.47
C GLY A 525 -16.39 -13.01 38.58
N ASP A 526 -16.20 -11.69 38.64
CA ASP A 526 -16.81 -10.81 39.64
C ASP A 526 -18.10 -10.15 39.10
N ALA A 527 -19.19 -10.93 39.16
CA ALA A 527 -20.50 -10.50 38.67
C ALA A 527 -21.10 -9.33 39.45
N ASP A 528 -20.82 -9.24 40.75
CA ASP A 528 -21.39 -8.17 41.59
C ASP A 528 -20.73 -6.83 41.26
N THR A 529 -19.41 -6.82 41.02
CA THR A 529 -18.71 -5.62 40.54
C THR A 529 -19.15 -5.25 39.13
N ALA A 530 -19.27 -6.22 38.21
CA ALA A 530 -19.78 -5.97 36.86
C ALA A 530 -21.18 -5.31 36.87
N GLU A 531 -22.11 -5.82 37.67
CA GLU A 531 -23.46 -5.26 37.84
C GLU A 531 -23.43 -3.83 38.38
N ALA A 532 -22.58 -3.55 39.38
CA ALA A 532 -22.42 -2.21 39.93
C ALA A 532 -21.86 -1.20 38.92
N LEU A 533 -20.90 -1.62 38.08
CA LEU A 533 -20.27 -0.79 37.06
C LEU A 533 -21.26 -0.43 35.94
N ILE A 534 -22.06 -1.40 35.47
CA ILE A 534 -23.12 -1.15 34.47
C ILE A 534 -24.22 -0.25 35.05
N GLY A 535 -24.58 -0.42 36.33
CA GLY A 535 -25.49 0.51 37.01
C GLY A 535 -24.96 1.94 37.04
N GLN A 536 -23.67 2.12 37.37
CA GLN A 536 -23.02 3.43 37.37
C GLN A 536 -22.97 4.06 35.97
N LEU A 537 -22.70 3.26 34.93
CA LEU A 537 -22.74 3.66 33.53
C LEU A 537 -24.13 4.18 33.16
N ALA A 538 -25.18 3.41 33.44
CA ALA A 538 -26.56 3.78 33.12
C ALA A 538 -27.01 5.06 33.86
N ASP A 539 -26.56 5.28 35.09
CA ASP A 539 -26.88 6.47 35.86
C ASP A 539 -26.12 7.72 35.39
N SER A 540 -24.86 7.56 34.95
CA SER A 540 -23.96 8.69 34.65
C SER A 540 -23.99 9.10 33.18
N TYR A 541 -24.16 8.14 32.26
CA TYR A 541 -24.10 8.34 30.81
C TYR A 541 -25.27 7.67 30.09
N PRO A 542 -26.54 7.93 30.48
CA PRO A 542 -27.71 7.21 29.99
C PRO A 542 -27.96 7.34 28.48
N GLU A 543 -27.48 8.43 27.87
CA GLU A 543 -27.69 8.74 26.46
C GLU A 543 -26.62 8.09 25.55
N THR A 544 -25.58 7.49 26.11
CA THR A 544 -24.52 6.85 25.32
C THR A 544 -24.97 5.48 24.79
N PRO A 545 -24.52 5.07 23.58
CA PRO A 545 -24.79 3.72 23.06
C PRO A 545 -24.34 2.60 24.02
N TYR A 546 -23.29 2.87 24.79
CA TYR A 546 -22.70 1.94 25.74
C TYR A 546 -23.55 1.69 26.98
N ALA A 547 -24.47 2.59 27.36
CA ALA A 547 -25.43 2.30 28.43
C ALA A 547 -26.36 1.13 28.05
N LEU A 548 -26.86 1.10 26.81
CA LEU A 548 -27.70 0.02 26.31
C LEU A 548 -26.90 -1.27 26.08
N ILE A 549 -25.71 -1.16 25.47
CA ILE A 549 -24.82 -2.31 25.25
C ILE A 549 -24.44 -2.95 26.58
N GLY A 550 -24.05 -2.13 27.56
CA GLY A 550 -23.68 -2.58 28.89
C GLY A 550 -24.80 -3.33 29.59
N GLN A 551 -26.04 -2.84 29.50
CA GLN A 551 -27.20 -3.55 30.08
C GLN A 551 -27.47 -4.88 29.37
N ARG A 552 -27.46 -4.90 28.03
CA ARG A 552 -27.65 -6.14 27.26
C ARG A 552 -26.56 -7.16 27.56
N TRP A 553 -25.32 -6.70 27.72
CA TRP A 553 -24.18 -7.54 28.04
C TRP A 553 -24.35 -8.15 29.43
N LEU A 554 -24.73 -7.33 30.41
CA LEU A 554 -24.96 -7.79 31.78
C LEU A 554 -26.08 -8.82 31.84
N ASP A 555 -27.21 -8.58 31.16
CA ASP A 555 -28.32 -9.53 31.11
C ASP A 555 -27.89 -10.86 30.50
N ALA A 556 -27.11 -10.82 29.40
CA ALA A 556 -26.55 -12.02 28.77
C ALA A 556 -25.54 -12.72 29.67
N TYR A 557 -24.68 -11.97 30.37
CA TYR A 557 -23.67 -12.53 31.28
C TYR A 557 -24.29 -13.18 32.51
N LEU A 558 -25.26 -12.54 33.15
CA LEU A 558 -25.95 -13.08 34.33
C LEU A 558 -26.82 -14.29 33.99
N SER A 559 -27.42 -14.34 32.79
CA SER A 559 -28.27 -15.44 32.36
C SER A 559 -27.49 -16.65 31.83
N SER A 560 -26.36 -16.44 31.15
CA SER A 560 -25.50 -17.52 30.66
C SER A 560 -24.52 -18.02 31.70
N GLY A 561 -24.08 -17.14 32.60
CA GLY A 561 -22.96 -17.35 33.50
C GLY A 561 -21.58 -17.33 32.81
N ASP A 562 -21.52 -16.93 31.53
CA ASP A 562 -20.30 -16.96 30.72
C ASP A 562 -20.10 -15.63 29.96
N VAL A 563 -18.96 -15.00 30.22
CA VAL A 563 -18.60 -13.71 29.62
C VAL A 563 -18.39 -13.81 28.10
N LYS A 564 -17.88 -14.95 27.60
CA LYS A 564 -17.63 -15.13 26.16
C LYS A 564 -18.94 -15.22 25.39
N SER A 565 -19.91 -15.97 25.91
CA SER A 565 -21.27 -16.04 25.38
C SER A 565 -21.96 -14.67 25.39
N ALA A 566 -21.81 -13.90 26.48
CA ALA A 566 -22.32 -12.54 26.55
C ALA A 566 -21.69 -11.62 25.49
N CYS A 567 -20.37 -11.71 25.29
CA CYS A 567 -19.70 -10.94 24.24
C CYS A 567 -20.13 -11.33 22.83
N ALA A 568 -20.33 -12.62 22.54
CA ALA A 568 -20.84 -13.05 21.24
C ALA A 568 -22.20 -12.39 20.93
N ALA A 569 -23.12 -12.40 21.89
CA ALA A 569 -24.43 -11.75 21.73
C ALA A 569 -24.33 -10.22 21.50
N ILE A 570 -23.37 -9.56 22.15
CA ILE A 570 -23.12 -8.13 21.95
C ILE A 570 -22.52 -7.83 20.58
N ASN A 571 -21.56 -8.64 20.14
CA ASN A 571 -20.94 -8.46 18.84
C ASN A 571 -21.98 -8.65 17.71
N ASP A 572 -22.89 -9.62 17.84
CA ASP A 572 -24.00 -9.80 16.91
C ASP A 572 -24.94 -8.58 16.88
N TYR A 573 -25.26 -8.02 18.05
CA TYR A 573 -26.05 -6.79 18.13
C TYR A 573 -25.32 -5.61 17.50
N ALA A 574 -24.03 -5.42 17.81
CA ALA A 574 -23.18 -4.35 17.29
C ALA A 574 -22.99 -4.44 15.76
N ALA A 575 -23.03 -5.63 15.17
CA ALA A 575 -22.98 -5.82 13.72
C ALA A 575 -24.28 -5.40 13.00
N GLY A 576 -25.41 -5.30 13.73
CA GLY A 576 -26.71 -4.92 13.19
C GLY A 576 -27.27 -3.66 13.84
N GLU A 577 -28.27 -3.84 14.71
CA GLU A 577 -29.00 -2.74 15.36
C GLU A 577 -28.13 -1.81 16.23
N GLY A 578 -26.97 -2.29 16.68
CA GLY A 578 -26.00 -1.58 17.50
C GLY A 578 -24.85 -0.92 16.75
N ALA A 579 -24.89 -0.83 15.41
CA ALA A 579 -23.77 -0.33 14.59
C ALA A 579 -23.26 1.07 14.97
N ALA A 580 -24.11 1.91 15.58
CA ALA A 580 -23.71 3.22 16.09
C ALA A 580 -22.57 3.15 17.12
N ALA A 581 -22.49 2.08 17.92
CA ALA A 581 -21.41 1.91 18.90
C ALA A 581 -20.05 1.61 18.25
N VAL A 582 -20.05 0.99 17.07
CA VAL A 582 -18.84 0.74 16.28
C VAL A 582 -18.39 2.04 15.60
N ALA A 583 -19.33 2.72 14.94
CA ALA A 583 -19.06 4.00 14.28
C ALA A 583 -18.48 5.05 15.25
N MET A 584 -18.98 5.08 16.49
CA MET A 584 -18.49 5.95 17.55
C MET A 584 -17.00 5.77 17.84
N LEU A 585 -16.48 4.54 17.78
CA LEU A 585 -15.05 4.26 18.03
C LEU A 585 -14.20 4.38 16.76
N ALA A 586 -14.79 4.21 15.59
CA ALA A 586 -14.09 4.25 14.30
C ALA A 586 -13.92 5.65 13.70
N ASP A 587 -14.67 6.64 14.18
CA ASP A 587 -14.69 8.00 13.64
C ASP A 587 -13.64 8.91 14.30
N TYR A 588 -12.37 8.59 14.07
CA TYR A 588 -11.21 9.36 14.58
C TYR A 588 -10.12 9.53 13.51
N GLY A 589 -10.50 9.68 12.24
CA GLY A 589 -9.54 9.85 11.14
C GLY A 589 -8.78 8.58 10.73
N TYR A 590 -8.11 8.61 9.57
CA TYR A 590 -7.53 7.40 8.96
C TYR A 590 -6.20 6.95 9.58
N ALA A 591 -5.51 7.81 10.34
CA ALA A 591 -4.27 7.42 11.04
C ALA A 591 -4.58 6.65 12.35
N ASN A 592 -5.85 6.50 12.70
CA ASN A 592 -6.29 5.79 13.89
C ASN A 592 -6.87 4.42 13.57
N PRO A 593 -6.89 3.48 14.55
CA PRO A 593 -7.38 2.13 14.31
C PRO A 593 -8.84 2.10 13.83
N SER A 594 -9.12 1.26 12.83
CA SER A 594 -10.50 0.91 12.48
C SER A 594 -11.11 0.01 13.56
N PHE A 595 -12.42 0.15 13.80
CA PHE A 595 -13.15 -0.70 14.75
C PHE A 595 -14.22 -1.53 14.05
N THR A 596 -14.41 -2.75 14.54
CA THR A 596 -15.46 -3.68 14.10
C THR A 596 -16.43 -3.98 15.24
N ALA A 597 -17.54 -4.65 14.91
CA ALA A 597 -18.46 -5.16 15.92
C ALA A 597 -17.79 -6.11 16.92
N GLY A 598 -16.75 -6.86 16.51
CA GLY A 598 -15.99 -7.74 17.40
C GLY A 598 -15.18 -6.98 18.47
N ASP A 599 -14.79 -5.75 18.17
CA ASP A 599 -14.00 -4.92 19.08
C ASP A 599 -14.87 -4.31 20.18
N VAL A 600 -16.20 -4.27 19.99
CA VAL A 600 -17.16 -3.83 21.02
C VAL A 600 -17.11 -4.77 22.23
N CYS A 601 -17.07 -6.09 22.05
CA CYS A 601 -16.87 -7.04 23.14
C CYS A 601 -15.85 -8.12 22.74
N PRO A 602 -14.54 -7.88 22.91
CA PRO A 602 -13.50 -8.79 22.48
C PRO A 602 -13.61 -10.09 23.26
N ILE A 603 -13.63 -11.20 22.52
CA ILE A 603 -13.59 -12.55 23.08
C ILE A 603 -12.12 -12.92 23.29
N LEU A 604 -11.65 -12.82 24.53
CA LEU A 604 -10.25 -13.03 24.87
C LEU A 604 -9.90 -14.52 24.96
N ALA A 605 -8.69 -14.88 24.51
CA ALA A 605 -8.15 -16.24 24.57
C ALA A 605 -7.64 -16.61 25.98
N VAL A 606 -8.45 -16.33 27.01
CA VAL A 606 -8.17 -16.66 28.42
C VAL A 606 -9.25 -17.59 28.98
N ASP A 607 -8.88 -18.38 30.00
CA ASP A 607 -9.84 -19.18 30.75
C ASP A 607 -10.63 -18.29 31.71
N ALA A 608 -11.84 -17.89 31.30
CA ALA A 608 -12.72 -17.06 32.11
C ALA A 608 -13.51 -17.93 33.13
N PRO A 609 -13.65 -17.50 34.40
CA PRO A 609 -14.48 -18.19 35.38
C PRO A 609 -15.97 -18.11 35.00
N THR A 610 -16.69 -19.23 35.07
CA THR A 610 -18.15 -19.25 34.95
C THR A 610 -18.81 -18.92 36.29
N ILE A 611 -19.85 -18.10 36.28
CA ILE A 611 -20.69 -17.83 37.46
C ILE A 611 -21.95 -18.69 37.45
N GLU A 612 -22.61 -18.83 38.60
CA GLU A 612 -23.94 -19.48 38.63
C GLU A 612 -24.97 -18.58 37.94
N PRO A 613 -25.69 -19.07 36.91
CA PRO A 613 -26.72 -18.30 36.21
C PRO A 613 -27.79 -17.76 37.17
N ARG A 614 -28.06 -16.45 37.09
CA ARG A 614 -29.11 -15.77 37.84
C ARG A 614 -30.35 -15.68 36.95
N VAL A 615 -31.17 -16.73 36.96
CA VAL A 615 -32.48 -16.70 36.29
C VAL A 615 -33.50 -16.00 37.20
N ASP A 616 -34.16 -14.97 36.68
CA ASP A 616 -35.19 -14.23 37.41
C ASP A 616 -36.29 -15.17 37.92
N ALA A 617 -36.51 -15.13 39.24
CA ALA A 617 -37.51 -15.92 39.96
C ALA A 617 -38.96 -15.40 39.74
N ALA A 618 -39.34 -15.07 38.50
CA ALA A 618 -40.63 -14.47 38.18
C ALA A 618 -41.71 -15.46 37.70
N GLU A 619 -41.38 -16.72 37.38
CA GLU A 619 -42.35 -17.66 36.76
C GLU A 619 -42.81 -18.85 37.63
N GLU A 620 -42.45 -18.93 38.91
CA GLU A 620 -42.81 -20.10 39.75
C GLU A 620 -44.21 -20.02 40.41
N SER A 621 -45.15 -19.23 39.88
CA SER A 621 -46.49 -19.06 40.49
C SER A 621 -47.70 -19.44 39.61
N ALA A 622 -47.49 -20.00 38.42
CA ALA A 622 -48.59 -20.26 37.48
C ALA A 622 -48.62 -21.68 36.88
N ALA A 623 -48.44 -22.74 37.68
CA ALA A 623 -48.71 -24.10 37.20
C ALA A 623 -49.03 -25.12 38.33
N GLU A 624 -50.01 -24.82 39.19
CA GLU A 624 -50.69 -25.86 39.97
C GLU A 624 -52.21 -25.73 39.83
N GLU A 625 -52.76 -26.24 38.72
CA GLU A 625 -54.10 -26.85 38.68
C GLU A 625 -54.38 -27.42 37.28
N SER A 626 -54.27 -28.75 37.13
CA SER A 626 -55.26 -29.57 36.42
C SER A 626 -54.78 -31.02 36.32
N THR A 627 -55.51 -31.87 37.03
CA THR A 627 -55.36 -33.31 37.20
C THR A 627 -55.75 -34.14 35.98
N ALA A 628 -54.95 -35.20 35.76
CA ALA A 628 -55.34 -36.59 35.47
C ALA A 628 -56.18 -36.94 34.23
N GLU A 629 -55.66 -37.86 33.40
CA GLU A 629 -56.30 -39.18 33.20
C GLU A 629 -55.33 -40.27 32.66
N GLU A 630 -55.43 -41.44 33.30
CA GLU A 630 -55.00 -42.82 32.98
C GLU A 630 -55.12 -43.23 31.48
N SER A 631 -54.44 -44.23 30.87
CA SER A 631 -54.14 -45.60 31.30
C SER A 631 -53.42 -46.44 30.20
N THR A 632 -52.55 -47.36 30.65
CA THR A 632 -52.35 -48.77 30.21
C THR A 632 -51.71 -49.20 28.87
N THR A 633 -50.52 -49.85 28.99
CA THR A 633 -50.09 -51.23 28.57
C THR A 633 -50.42 -51.74 27.14
N GLU A 634 -49.63 -52.55 26.41
CA GLU A 634 -48.63 -53.60 26.70
C GLU A 634 -47.98 -54.10 25.38
N ALA A 635 -46.72 -54.56 25.48
CA ALA A 635 -46.08 -55.74 24.84
C ALA A 635 -45.95 -55.94 23.28
N MET A 636 -44.67 -55.92 22.81
CA MET A 636 -43.84 -57.02 22.21
C MET A 636 -44.38 -57.93 21.06
N PRO A 637 -43.55 -58.70 20.27
CA PRO A 637 -42.09 -58.68 20.00
C PRO A 637 -41.63 -59.02 18.54
N THR A 638 -40.30 -59.01 18.33
CA THR A 638 -39.42 -59.92 17.51
C THR A 638 -39.64 -60.13 15.99
N GLU A 639 -38.57 -59.98 15.20
CA GLU A 639 -37.70 -61.10 14.76
C GLU A 639 -36.44 -60.62 13.99
N THR A 640 -35.31 -61.26 14.30
CA THR A 640 -34.03 -61.31 13.58
C THR A 640 -34.05 -62.54 12.65
N PRO A 641 -33.37 -62.56 11.49
CA PRO A 641 -32.00 -63.10 11.35
C PRO A 641 -31.13 -62.24 10.39
N ALA A 642 -29.80 -62.04 10.52
CA ALA A 642 -28.63 -62.92 10.61
C ALA A 642 -28.23 -63.67 9.31
N ALA A 643 -26.91 -63.66 9.03
CA ALA A 643 -26.08 -64.34 8.01
C ALA A 643 -25.83 -63.51 6.72
N GLU A 644 -24.62 -63.13 6.30
CA GLU A 644 -23.24 -63.68 6.23
C GLU A 644 -22.81 -63.80 4.75
N GLU A 645 -21.62 -63.27 4.45
CA GLU A 645 -20.63 -63.57 3.41
C GLU A 645 -21.05 -64.03 1.99
N SER A 646 -20.48 -63.40 0.96
CA SER A 646 -19.33 -64.01 0.23
C SER A 646 -18.91 -63.23 -1.03
N VAL A 647 -17.60 -63.29 -1.25
CA VAL A 647 -16.77 -62.81 -2.37
C VAL A 647 -17.07 -63.55 -3.67
N THR A 648 -16.99 -62.90 -4.84
CA THR A 648 -16.18 -63.33 -6.01
C THR A 648 -16.26 -62.38 -7.21
N GLU A 649 -15.09 -62.18 -7.83
CA GLU A 649 -14.81 -61.54 -9.12
C GLU A 649 -15.69 -62.04 -10.27
N THR A 650 -15.95 -61.18 -11.26
CA THR A 650 -15.77 -61.57 -12.67
C THR A 650 -15.60 -60.36 -13.59
N ASP A 651 -14.47 -60.38 -14.30
CA ASP A 651 -14.15 -59.65 -15.52
C ASP A 651 -15.23 -59.82 -16.61
N ALA A 652 -15.59 -58.73 -17.30
CA ALA A 652 -16.00 -58.76 -18.71
C ALA A 652 -15.96 -57.37 -19.35
N THR A 653 -14.89 -57.17 -20.10
CA THR A 653 -14.62 -56.20 -21.17
C THR A 653 -15.83 -55.96 -22.09
N THR A 654 -16.09 -54.70 -22.50
CA THR A 654 -16.35 -54.34 -23.91
C THR A 654 -16.12 -52.83 -24.11
N ALA A 655 -15.18 -52.51 -24.98
CA ALA A 655 -14.84 -51.16 -25.44
C ALA A 655 -15.82 -50.64 -26.51
N THR A 656 -16.05 -49.32 -26.56
CA THR A 656 -16.18 -48.50 -27.79
C THR A 656 -15.96 -47.03 -27.37
N GLU A 657 -14.71 -46.53 -27.42
CA GLU A 657 -14.16 -45.68 -28.50
C GLU A 657 -14.81 -44.27 -28.55
N SER A 658 -14.12 -43.28 -27.95
CA SER A 658 -14.25 -41.86 -28.28
C SER A 658 -12.86 -41.31 -28.55
N VAL A 659 -12.71 -40.73 -29.73
CA VAL A 659 -11.49 -40.13 -30.26
C VAL A 659 -11.40 -38.71 -29.74
N THR A 660 -10.34 -38.40 -29.02
CA THR A 660 -9.86 -37.03 -28.82
C THR A 660 -8.36 -37.07 -29.12
N GLU A 661 -7.92 -36.33 -30.14
CA GLU A 661 -6.49 -36.10 -30.39
C GLU A 661 -5.90 -35.34 -29.18
N PRO A 662 -4.69 -35.71 -28.70
CA PRO A 662 -4.03 -34.91 -27.69
C PRO A 662 -3.39 -33.67 -28.34
N ALA A 663 -3.48 -32.55 -27.64
CA ALA A 663 -2.59 -31.41 -27.82
C ALA A 663 -1.12 -31.87 -27.73
N PRO A 664 -0.17 -31.24 -28.45
CA PRO A 664 1.21 -31.66 -28.38
C PRO A 664 1.76 -31.33 -26.98
N GLU A 665 2.28 -32.33 -26.27
CA GLU A 665 3.23 -32.11 -25.19
C GLU A 665 4.46 -31.42 -25.80
N LEU A 666 4.60 -30.11 -25.56
CA LEU A 666 5.87 -29.42 -25.66
C LEU A 666 6.72 -29.93 -24.49
N ALA A 667 7.70 -30.77 -24.81
CA ALA A 667 8.73 -31.13 -23.86
C ALA A 667 9.58 -29.88 -23.62
N LEU A 668 9.34 -29.20 -22.50
CA LEU A 668 10.33 -28.32 -21.89
C LEU A 668 11.61 -29.14 -21.75
N THR A 669 12.70 -28.67 -22.32
CA THR A 669 14.00 -29.29 -22.19
C THR A 669 14.37 -29.39 -20.72
N GLU A 670 14.92 -30.51 -20.27
CA GLU A 670 15.38 -30.76 -18.88
C GLU A 670 16.52 -29.80 -18.41
N ASP A 671 16.71 -28.65 -19.05
CA ASP A 671 17.86 -27.75 -18.92
C ASP A 671 17.52 -26.27 -18.58
N LEU A 672 16.23 -25.87 -18.51
CA LEU A 672 15.88 -24.50 -18.07
C LEU A 672 16.10 -24.31 -16.56
N PRO A 673 16.53 -23.11 -16.12
CA PRO A 673 16.80 -22.82 -14.71
C PRO A 673 15.55 -22.91 -13.82
N GLU A 674 15.77 -23.10 -12.51
CA GLU A 674 14.71 -23.07 -11.50
C GLU A 674 14.09 -21.67 -11.38
N CYS A 675 12.84 -21.62 -10.94
CA CYS A 675 12.12 -20.37 -10.75
C CYS A 675 12.72 -19.56 -9.60
N PRO A 676 12.99 -18.26 -9.79
CA PRO A 676 13.43 -17.40 -8.70
C PRO A 676 12.39 -17.26 -7.59
N ALA A 677 12.88 -17.05 -6.37
CA ALA A 677 12.03 -16.85 -5.20
C ALA A 677 11.59 -15.37 -5.05
N THR A 678 12.36 -14.43 -5.58
CA THR A 678 12.07 -12.99 -5.50
C THR A 678 11.99 -12.36 -6.88
N LEU A 679 11.30 -11.23 -7.01
CA LEU A 679 11.18 -10.50 -8.28
C LEU A 679 12.53 -9.95 -8.77
N ALA A 680 13.40 -9.51 -7.85
CA ALA A 680 14.70 -8.92 -8.18
C ALA A 680 15.62 -9.87 -8.95
N ASP A 681 15.43 -11.18 -8.76
CA ASP A 681 16.24 -12.21 -9.41
C ASP A 681 15.79 -12.51 -10.86
N TYR A 682 14.63 -12.01 -11.30
CA TYR A 682 14.11 -12.31 -12.64
C TYR A 682 14.95 -11.66 -13.76
N GLY A 683 15.59 -10.52 -13.51
CA GLY A 683 16.49 -9.87 -14.47
C GLY A 683 17.60 -10.79 -14.97
N GLU A 684 18.43 -11.27 -14.03
CA GLU A 684 19.59 -12.12 -14.33
C GLU A 684 19.16 -13.51 -14.88
N ILE A 685 18.10 -14.10 -14.29
CA ILE A 685 17.70 -15.44 -14.72
C ILE A 685 17.13 -15.44 -16.14
N LEU A 686 16.44 -14.37 -16.54
CA LEU A 686 15.84 -14.25 -17.86
C LEU A 686 16.91 -14.16 -18.94
N GLU A 687 18.04 -13.49 -18.69
CA GLU A 687 19.19 -13.55 -19.59
C GLU A 687 19.68 -14.98 -19.80
N THR A 688 19.73 -15.77 -18.73
CA THR A 688 20.13 -17.18 -18.79
C THR A 688 19.13 -18.03 -19.57
N VAL A 689 17.84 -17.76 -19.44
CA VAL A 689 16.77 -18.42 -20.22
C VAL A 689 16.87 -18.03 -21.69
N LEU A 690 17.01 -16.74 -22.01
CA LEU A 690 17.10 -16.20 -23.37
C LEU A 690 18.37 -16.66 -24.10
N ALA A 691 19.45 -16.93 -23.37
CA ALA A 691 20.66 -17.55 -23.94
C ALA A 691 20.45 -19.00 -24.40
N GLN A 692 19.41 -19.68 -23.90
CA GLN A 692 19.11 -21.07 -24.22
C GLN A 692 17.99 -21.23 -25.27
N THR A 693 17.10 -20.24 -25.38
CA THR A 693 15.98 -20.25 -26.32
C THR A 693 15.62 -18.83 -26.78
N ASP A 694 15.43 -18.66 -28.08
CA ASP A 694 14.84 -17.46 -28.70
C ASP A 694 13.32 -17.62 -28.97
N ASP A 695 12.74 -18.76 -28.56
CA ASP A 695 11.31 -19.04 -28.70
C ASP A 695 10.51 -18.44 -27.53
N THR A 696 9.77 -17.38 -27.82
CA THR A 696 8.95 -16.66 -26.84
C THR A 696 7.84 -17.51 -26.23
N LEU A 697 7.37 -18.56 -26.92
CA LEU A 697 6.39 -19.49 -26.35
C LEU A 697 7.01 -20.33 -25.22
N VAL A 698 8.29 -20.69 -25.34
CA VAL A 698 9.02 -21.42 -24.30
C VAL A 698 9.21 -20.53 -23.08
N LEU A 699 9.57 -19.26 -23.29
CA LEU A 699 9.70 -18.26 -22.23
C LEU A 699 8.36 -18.01 -21.52
N GLU A 700 7.28 -17.77 -22.27
CA GLU A 700 5.94 -17.57 -21.69
C GLU A 700 5.51 -18.79 -20.86
N THR A 701 5.76 -20.00 -21.38
CA THR A 701 5.45 -21.24 -20.66
C THR A 701 6.26 -21.37 -19.38
N TRP A 702 7.55 -21.01 -19.40
CA TRP A 702 8.42 -21.04 -18.22
C TRP A 702 7.97 -20.03 -17.17
N LEU A 703 7.70 -18.78 -17.54
CA LEU A 703 7.16 -17.75 -16.64
C LEU A 703 5.83 -18.18 -16.00
N ARG A 704 4.93 -18.80 -16.78
CA ARG A 704 3.67 -19.36 -16.27
C ARG A 704 3.89 -20.51 -15.28
N LEU A 705 4.91 -21.34 -15.50
CA LEU A 705 5.25 -22.41 -14.55
C LEU A 705 5.85 -21.88 -13.25
N CYS A 706 6.52 -20.72 -13.31
CA CYS A 706 7.03 -20.03 -12.14
C CYS A 706 5.97 -19.18 -11.41
N ASP A 707 4.71 -19.19 -11.88
CA ASP A 707 3.63 -18.30 -11.42
C ASP A 707 3.96 -16.79 -11.55
N ALA A 708 5.00 -16.48 -12.33
CA ALA A 708 5.44 -15.13 -12.65
C ALA A 708 4.58 -14.48 -13.74
N LEU A 709 3.78 -15.27 -14.46
CA LEU A 709 2.85 -14.83 -15.48
C LEU A 709 1.59 -15.67 -15.40
N THR A 710 0.43 -15.03 -15.38
CA THR A 710 -0.88 -15.70 -15.35
C THR A 710 -1.83 -15.00 -16.34
N ASP A 711 -3.06 -15.48 -16.45
CA ASP A 711 -4.05 -14.79 -17.29
C ASP A 711 -4.50 -13.46 -16.68
N ASP A 712 -4.35 -13.28 -15.36
CA ASP A 712 -4.83 -12.12 -14.61
C ASP A 712 -3.69 -11.20 -14.10
N ARG A 713 -2.43 -11.64 -14.15
CA ARG A 713 -1.25 -10.91 -13.65
C ARG A 713 -0.03 -11.14 -14.56
N GLY A 714 0.77 -10.10 -14.71
CA GLY A 714 1.97 -10.09 -15.54
C GLY A 714 1.66 -9.91 -17.02
N ALA A 715 2.71 -9.67 -17.79
CA ALA A 715 2.63 -9.51 -19.23
C ALA A 715 3.93 -9.90 -19.91
N LEU A 716 3.84 -10.36 -21.15
CA LEU A 716 4.96 -10.60 -22.05
C LEU A 716 4.60 -9.97 -23.39
N ALA A 717 5.44 -9.07 -23.89
CA ALA A 717 5.23 -8.44 -25.18
C ALA A 717 6.52 -8.38 -25.99
N VAL A 718 6.35 -8.32 -27.31
CA VAL A 718 7.44 -8.24 -28.28
C VAL A 718 7.11 -7.06 -29.20
N PHE A 719 7.96 -6.04 -29.20
CA PHE A 719 7.72 -4.77 -29.87
C PHE A 719 9.04 -4.03 -30.08
N ASP A 720 9.20 -3.36 -31.22
CA ASP A 720 10.34 -2.47 -31.52
C ASP A 720 10.20 -1.17 -30.72
N LEU A 721 10.71 -1.17 -29.49
CA LEU A 721 10.50 -0.10 -28.52
C LEU A 721 11.48 1.06 -28.72
N ASN A 722 12.65 0.79 -29.29
CA ASN A 722 13.69 1.78 -29.58
C ASN A 722 13.70 2.24 -31.05
N ASP A 723 12.71 1.81 -31.84
CA ASP A 723 12.53 2.13 -33.27
C ASP A 723 13.77 1.81 -34.15
N ASP A 724 14.56 0.79 -33.79
CA ASP A 724 15.74 0.37 -34.54
C ASP A 724 15.44 -0.63 -35.68
N GLY A 725 14.18 -1.08 -35.77
CA GLY A 725 13.69 -2.04 -36.76
C GLY A 725 13.79 -3.51 -36.32
N ARG A 726 14.10 -3.78 -35.05
CA ARG A 726 14.15 -5.12 -34.44
C ARG A 726 13.16 -5.18 -33.27
N ASP A 727 12.58 -6.36 -33.06
CA ASP A 727 11.61 -6.53 -31.98
C ASP A 727 12.32 -6.77 -30.64
N ASP A 728 12.14 -5.83 -29.71
CA ASP A 728 12.58 -5.93 -28.32
C ASP A 728 11.59 -6.79 -27.52
N LEU A 729 12.04 -7.24 -26.34
CA LEU A 729 11.26 -8.09 -25.45
C LEU A 729 10.95 -7.35 -24.15
N LEU A 730 9.67 -7.30 -23.82
CA LEU A 730 9.14 -6.68 -22.61
C LEU A 730 8.54 -7.74 -21.70
N VAL A 731 8.98 -7.78 -20.44
CA VAL A 731 8.52 -8.75 -19.44
C VAL A 731 8.05 -8.02 -18.19
N PHE A 732 6.81 -8.28 -17.77
CA PHE A 732 6.29 -7.92 -16.47
C PHE A 732 6.10 -9.19 -15.63
N PRO A 733 7.16 -9.72 -14.99
CA PRO A 733 6.97 -10.81 -14.04
C PRO A 733 6.17 -10.30 -12.84
N THR A 734 5.27 -11.11 -12.32
CA THR A 734 4.47 -10.80 -11.13
C THR A 734 4.41 -11.98 -10.19
N ILE A 735 4.67 -11.77 -8.91
CA ILE A 735 4.51 -12.80 -7.87
C ILE A 735 3.41 -12.37 -6.89
N VAL A 736 3.05 -13.27 -5.98
CA VAL A 736 2.25 -12.94 -4.80
C VAL A 736 3.15 -13.07 -3.59
N SER A 737 3.25 -12.02 -2.79
CA SER A 737 4.04 -11.99 -1.56
C SER A 737 3.25 -11.41 -0.40
N ASP A 738 3.84 -11.52 0.79
CA ASP A 738 3.33 -11.00 2.05
C ASP A 738 3.51 -9.49 2.22
N VAL A 739 4.45 -8.90 1.48
CA VAL A 739 4.70 -7.44 1.40
C VAL A 739 4.14 -6.81 0.13
N GLY A 740 3.54 -7.60 -0.77
CA GLY A 740 3.04 -7.14 -2.05
C GLY A 740 1.86 -6.17 -1.90
N TYR A 741 2.02 -4.98 -2.48
CA TYR A 741 1.02 -3.92 -2.34
C TYR A 741 -0.13 -4.03 -3.33
N GLY A 742 -0.15 -4.95 -4.30
CA GLY A 742 -1.21 -5.04 -5.29
C GLY A 742 -2.40 -5.92 -4.88
N PRO A 743 -3.45 -5.98 -5.71
CA PRO A 743 -4.63 -6.81 -5.46
C PRO A 743 -4.24 -8.25 -5.18
N GLY A 744 -4.59 -8.69 -3.98
CA GLY A 744 -4.31 -10.03 -3.52
C GLY A 744 -2.84 -10.33 -3.19
N GLY A 745 -2.07 -9.31 -2.77
CA GLY A 745 -0.65 -9.44 -2.42
C GLY A 745 0.26 -9.45 -3.66
N ALA A 746 -0.26 -9.02 -4.81
CA ALA A 746 0.49 -9.06 -6.05
C ALA A 746 1.54 -7.95 -6.09
N GLU A 747 2.73 -8.28 -6.53
CA GLU A 747 3.79 -7.34 -6.87
C GLU A 747 4.43 -7.75 -8.19
N GLY A 748 5.15 -6.84 -8.84
CA GLY A 748 5.79 -7.15 -10.11
C GLY A 748 7.09 -6.41 -10.35
N ALA A 749 7.65 -6.63 -11.53
CA ALA A 749 8.76 -5.87 -12.07
C ALA A 749 8.47 -5.49 -13.52
N LEU A 750 9.27 -4.59 -14.07
CA LEU A 750 9.32 -4.25 -15.48
C LEU A 750 10.75 -4.48 -15.98
N ILE A 751 10.89 -5.40 -16.93
CA ILE A 751 12.19 -5.77 -17.51
C ILE A 751 12.11 -5.61 -19.04
N ILE A 752 13.05 -4.85 -19.62
CA ILE A 752 13.14 -4.61 -21.06
C ILE A 752 14.45 -5.17 -21.59
N PHE A 753 14.37 -5.98 -22.64
CA PHE A 753 15.52 -6.50 -23.36
C PHE A 753 15.55 -5.99 -24.79
N ASN A 754 16.58 -5.25 -25.16
CA ASN A 754 16.78 -4.81 -26.54
C ASN A 754 17.48 -5.90 -27.36
N LEU A 755 17.07 -6.08 -28.62
CA LEU A 755 17.67 -7.05 -29.52
C LEU A 755 18.85 -6.46 -30.31
N ASP A 756 20.06 -6.97 -30.10
CA ASP A 756 21.25 -6.45 -30.79
C ASP A 756 21.38 -6.90 -32.27
N GLU A 757 22.37 -6.32 -32.98
CA GLU A 757 22.69 -6.68 -34.37
C GLU A 757 23.09 -8.16 -34.56
N GLU A 758 23.60 -8.80 -33.51
CA GLU A 758 23.97 -10.21 -33.48
C GLU A 758 22.78 -11.15 -33.17
N GLY A 759 21.60 -10.59 -32.86
CA GLY A 759 20.39 -11.34 -32.51
C GLY A 759 20.37 -11.82 -31.06
N ARG A 760 20.99 -11.09 -30.13
CA ARG A 760 20.97 -11.38 -28.69
C ARG A 760 20.18 -10.32 -27.94
N TYR A 761 19.35 -10.77 -27.02
CA TYR A 761 18.65 -9.91 -26.07
C TYR A 761 19.61 -9.46 -24.96
N ASN A 762 19.64 -8.15 -24.68
CA ASN A 762 20.42 -7.55 -23.59
C ASN A 762 19.46 -6.81 -22.67
N ASN A 763 19.53 -7.06 -21.36
CA ASN A 763 18.74 -6.30 -20.38
C ASN A 763 19.21 -4.83 -20.39
N VAL A 764 18.28 -3.92 -20.62
CA VAL A 764 18.53 -2.47 -20.68
C VAL A 764 17.67 -1.67 -19.70
N PHE A 765 16.73 -2.33 -19.03
CA PHE A 765 15.83 -1.74 -18.04
C PHE A 765 15.32 -2.85 -17.12
N ASP A 766 15.41 -2.63 -15.81
CA ASP A 766 15.03 -3.61 -14.80
C ASP A 766 14.62 -2.88 -13.51
N GLU A 767 13.31 -2.76 -13.29
CA GLU A 767 12.78 -2.07 -12.11
C GLU A 767 11.70 -2.87 -11.40
N LEU A 768 11.74 -2.86 -10.07
CA LEU A 768 10.67 -3.40 -9.24
C LEU A 768 9.47 -2.44 -9.25
N VAL A 769 8.28 -3.03 -9.31
CA VAL A 769 7.00 -2.32 -9.29
C VAL A 769 6.25 -2.65 -8.00
N TYR A 770 6.09 -1.65 -7.15
CA TYR A 770 5.35 -1.74 -5.89
C TYR A 770 3.83 -1.76 -6.11
N GLY A 771 3.32 -2.95 -6.41
CA GLY A 771 1.91 -3.19 -6.73
C GLY A 771 1.76 -4.10 -7.94
N LYS A 772 0.54 -4.27 -8.44
CA LYS A 772 0.30 -5.13 -9.62
C LYS A 772 0.48 -4.32 -10.91
N PRO A 773 1.54 -4.52 -11.70
CA PRO A 773 1.65 -3.91 -13.02
C PRO A 773 0.67 -4.54 -14.01
N THR A 774 0.13 -3.73 -14.92
CA THR A 774 -0.65 -4.18 -16.07
C THR A 774 -0.32 -3.32 -17.28
N LEU A 775 0.19 -3.95 -18.34
CA LEU A 775 0.48 -3.28 -19.61
C LEU A 775 -0.81 -2.70 -20.23
N LEU A 776 -0.78 -1.41 -20.58
CA LEU A 776 -1.92 -0.72 -21.20
C LEU A 776 -1.72 -0.48 -22.69
N MET A 777 -0.54 0.02 -23.09
CA MET A 777 -0.25 0.37 -24.48
C MET A 777 1.23 0.26 -24.81
N LEU A 778 1.49 -0.10 -26.08
CA LEU A 778 2.78 -0.02 -26.75
C LEU A 778 2.64 0.77 -28.06
N GLY A 779 3.63 1.60 -28.35
CA GLY A 779 3.77 2.39 -29.56
C GLY A 779 3.54 3.88 -29.32
N ASP A 780 3.77 4.69 -30.37
CA ASP A 780 3.70 6.16 -30.35
C ASP A 780 2.32 6.68 -29.89
N ALA A 781 2.23 6.98 -28.60
CA ALA A 781 1.00 7.40 -27.92
C ALA A 781 0.84 8.92 -27.95
N ASN A 782 1.95 9.66 -27.95
CA ASN A 782 1.95 11.13 -27.94
C ASN A 782 2.06 11.75 -29.37
N GLU A 783 2.24 10.94 -30.42
CA GLU A 783 2.46 11.32 -31.82
C GLU A 783 3.73 12.15 -32.06
N ASP A 784 4.77 11.98 -31.23
CA ASP A 784 6.09 12.60 -31.42
C ASP A 784 7.00 11.82 -32.39
N GLY A 785 6.59 10.59 -32.75
CA GLY A 785 7.29 9.71 -33.67
C GLY A 785 8.22 8.70 -32.99
N LEU A 786 8.22 8.62 -31.65
CA LEU A 786 8.94 7.65 -30.84
C LEU A 786 7.94 6.70 -30.18
N SER A 787 8.37 5.48 -29.89
CA SER A 787 7.50 4.49 -29.24
C SER A 787 7.39 4.72 -27.73
N ASP A 788 6.15 4.69 -27.23
CA ASP A 788 5.84 4.77 -25.81
C ASP A 788 5.44 3.39 -25.24
N LEU A 789 5.86 3.13 -24.01
CA LEU A 789 5.37 2.07 -23.14
C LEU A 789 4.51 2.71 -22.05
N ILE A 790 3.24 2.34 -21.95
CA ILE A 790 2.32 2.81 -20.90
C ILE A 790 1.77 1.61 -20.15
N TRP A 791 1.83 1.64 -18.82
CA TRP A 791 1.26 0.62 -17.94
C TRP A 791 0.60 1.27 -16.72
N GLN A 792 -0.29 0.51 -16.08
CA GLN A 792 -0.83 0.88 -14.77
C GLN A 792 -0.22 0.02 -13.67
N VAL A 793 -0.23 0.57 -12.46
CA VAL A 793 0.11 -0.14 -11.23
C VAL A 793 -1.06 0.01 -10.28
N GLU A 794 -1.64 -1.11 -9.86
CA GLU A 794 -2.68 -1.13 -8.84
C GLU A 794 -2.06 -1.48 -7.49
N SER A 795 -2.18 -0.57 -6.52
CA SER A 795 -1.63 -0.69 -5.17
C SER A 795 -2.76 -0.49 -4.15
N CYS A 796 -3.02 -1.49 -3.34
CA CYS A 796 -4.12 -1.64 -2.40
C CYS A 796 -3.66 -1.65 -0.95
N SER A 797 -4.27 -0.77 -0.16
CA SER A 797 -4.25 -0.83 1.30
C SER A 797 -5.70 -1.04 1.79
N THR A 798 -6.30 -0.04 2.44
CA THR A 798 -7.73 -0.01 2.79
C THR A 798 -8.61 0.15 1.54
N PHE A 799 -8.07 0.73 0.48
CA PHE A 799 -8.64 0.83 -0.87
C PHE A 799 -7.50 0.74 -1.89
N CYS A 800 -7.84 0.54 -3.18
CA CYS A 800 -6.85 0.46 -4.24
C CYS A 800 -6.65 1.82 -4.92
N ILE A 801 -5.41 2.17 -5.20
CA ILE A 801 -5.02 3.28 -6.05
C ILE A 801 -4.48 2.69 -7.34
N THR A 802 -5.00 3.12 -8.48
CA THR A 802 -4.47 2.77 -9.80
C THR A 802 -3.67 3.95 -10.33
N GLY A 803 -2.34 3.83 -10.31
CA GLY A 803 -1.41 4.79 -10.92
C GLY A 803 -1.08 4.42 -12.36
N VAL A 804 -0.80 5.40 -13.20
CA VAL A 804 -0.35 5.21 -14.59
C VAL A 804 1.08 5.69 -14.72
N GLN A 805 1.91 4.87 -15.36
CA GLN A 805 3.32 5.17 -15.62
C GLN A 805 3.60 5.02 -17.12
N SER A 806 4.64 5.71 -17.58
CA SER A 806 5.08 5.60 -18.96
C SER A 806 6.59 5.72 -19.09
N LEU A 807 7.13 5.06 -20.11
CA LEU A 807 8.50 5.20 -20.59
C LEU A 807 8.47 5.53 -22.08
N SER A 808 9.34 6.42 -22.50
CA SER A 808 9.55 6.77 -23.90
C SER A 808 11.03 6.54 -24.23
N TRP A 809 11.31 6.04 -25.43
CA TRP A 809 12.68 5.93 -25.92
C TRP A 809 13.27 7.30 -26.21
N ASP A 810 14.49 7.57 -25.78
CA ASP A 810 15.23 8.78 -26.12
C ASP A 810 16.51 8.47 -26.89
N GLU A 811 16.56 8.92 -28.16
CA GLU A 811 17.71 8.68 -29.05
C GLU A 811 18.98 9.41 -28.56
N GLU A 812 18.84 10.51 -27.82
CA GLU A 812 19.98 11.31 -27.36
C GLU A 812 20.73 10.63 -26.20
N SER A 813 20.01 10.12 -25.20
CA SER A 813 20.56 9.31 -24.10
C SER A 813 20.83 7.86 -24.51
N GLY A 814 20.12 7.33 -25.51
CA GLY A 814 20.19 5.92 -25.88
C GLY A 814 19.54 5.00 -24.83
N GLY A 815 18.56 5.52 -24.09
CA GLY A 815 17.86 4.84 -23.01
C GLY A 815 16.35 5.14 -22.97
N TYR A 816 15.67 4.57 -21.98
CA TYR A 816 14.25 4.82 -21.73
C TYR A 816 14.09 5.87 -20.64
N LEU A 817 13.35 6.93 -20.92
CA LEU A 817 13.07 8.01 -19.97
C LEU A 817 11.62 7.93 -19.49
N PRO A 818 11.33 8.25 -18.21
CA PRO A 818 9.97 8.40 -17.73
C PRO A 818 9.17 9.42 -18.55
N GLY A 819 8.11 8.98 -19.20
CA GLY A 819 7.12 9.87 -19.81
C GLY A 819 6.31 10.54 -18.70
N SER A 820 6.22 11.87 -18.69
CA SER A 820 5.56 12.62 -17.61
C SER A 820 4.10 12.17 -17.43
N LEU A 821 3.84 11.43 -16.36
CA LEU A 821 2.51 11.05 -15.86
C LEU A 821 2.50 11.15 -14.32
N ALA A 822 3.38 11.99 -13.77
CA ALA A 822 3.50 12.19 -12.33
C ALA A 822 2.14 12.63 -11.75
N GLY A 823 1.61 11.84 -10.82
CA GLY A 823 0.30 12.09 -10.21
C GLY A 823 -0.91 11.62 -11.03
N ALA A 824 -0.72 10.90 -12.14
CA ALA A 824 -1.81 10.22 -12.85
C ALA A 824 -2.26 8.98 -12.05
N ALA A 825 -3.10 9.19 -11.04
CA ALA A 825 -3.57 8.13 -10.17
C ALA A 825 -5.03 8.32 -9.79
N VAL A 826 -5.77 7.22 -9.64
CA VAL A 826 -7.19 7.24 -9.29
C VAL A 826 -7.54 6.16 -8.26
N ALA A 827 -8.25 6.56 -7.21
CA ALA A 827 -8.74 5.66 -6.17
C ALA A 827 -9.93 4.83 -6.68
N ASN A 828 -9.85 3.49 -6.52
CA ASN A 828 -10.79 2.49 -7.00
C ASN A 828 -11.33 2.80 -8.40
N GLY A 829 -10.44 3.24 -9.29
CA GLY A 829 -10.79 3.73 -10.61
C GLY A 829 -10.28 2.86 -11.75
N GLU A 830 -10.75 3.18 -12.95
CA GLU A 830 -10.37 2.51 -14.19
C GLU A 830 -9.59 3.48 -15.08
N VAL A 831 -8.64 2.92 -15.83
CA VAL A 831 -7.80 3.66 -16.79
C VAL A 831 -8.20 3.27 -18.21
N PHE A 832 -8.42 4.27 -19.06
CA PHE A 832 -8.74 4.08 -20.47
C PHE A 832 -7.72 4.78 -21.36
N ILE A 833 -7.20 4.08 -22.35
CA ILE A 833 -6.36 4.66 -23.42
C ILE A 833 -7.21 4.78 -24.68
N GLU A 834 -7.47 6.02 -25.11
CA GLU A 834 -8.43 6.35 -26.17
C GLU A 834 -7.79 7.28 -27.21
N PRO A 835 -8.25 7.33 -28.47
CA PRO A 835 -7.83 8.38 -29.40
C PRO A 835 -8.22 9.77 -28.87
N VAL A 836 -7.36 10.77 -29.05
CA VAL A 836 -7.72 12.17 -28.75
C VAL A 836 -8.92 12.58 -29.63
N PRO A 837 -9.98 13.19 -29.08
CA PRO A 837 -11.11 13.71 -29.84
C PRO A 837 -10.70 14.75 -30.91
N ASP A 838 -11.46 14.86 -31.99
CA ASP A 838 -11.18 15.81 -33.10
C ASP A 838 -11.09 17.29 -32.64
N ASP A 839 -11.71 17.63 -31.51
CA ASP A 839 -11.72 18.94 -30.88
C ASP A 839 -10.82 19.04 -29.62
N GLY A 840 -10.08 17.97 -29.31
CA GLY A 840 -9.11 17.94 -28.21
C GLY A 840 -7.87 18.80 -28.50
N PRO A 841 -7.21 19.34 -27.46
CA PRO A 841 -6.02 20.15 -27.62
C PRO A 841 -4.75 19.35 -27.97
N GLY A 842 -4.74 18.05 -27.69
CA GLY A 842 -3.60 17.17 -27.93
C GLY A 842 -3.63 16.40 -29.25
N THR A 843 -2.69 15.47 -29.39
CA THR A 843 -2.54 14.56 -30.53
C THR A 843 -2.36 13.11 -30.07
N GLY A 844 -2.53 12.14 -30.97
CA GLY A 844 -2.35 10.72 -30.65
C GLY A 844 -3.43 10.14 -29.73
N ARG A 845 -3.02 9.74 -28.53
CA ARG A 845 -3.85 9.12 -27.50
C ARG A 845 -4.08 10.05 -26.32
N GLN A 846 -5.22 9.86 -25.66
CA GLN A 846 -5.51 10.40 -24.35
C GLN A 846 -5.60 9.28 -23.33
N ILE A 847 -5.20 9.58 -22.10
CA ILE A 847 -5.41 8.71 -20.94
C ILE A 847 -6.57 9.31 -20.14
N ARG A 848 -7.63 8.53 -19.97
CA ARG A 848 -8.82 8.92 -19.20
C ARG A 848 -8.90 8.07 -17.95
N LEU A 849 -8.83 8.69 -16.79
CA LEU A 849 -8.97 8.04 -15.49
C LEU A 849 -10.36 8.33 -14.97
N VAL A 850 -11.09 7.31 -14.52
CA VAL A 850 -12.45 7.45 -13.98
C VAL A 850 -12.54 6.72 -12.65
N GLY A 851 -12.91 7.41 -11.58
CA GLY A 851 -12.99 6.83 -10.25
C GLY A 851 -13.12 7.89 -9.17
N GLY A 852 -12.30 7.80 -8.11
CA GLY A 852 -12.29 8.77 -7.01
C GLY A 852 -13.18 8.39 -5.82
N LEU A 853 -13.56 7.11 -5.71
CA LEU A 853 -14.42 6.59 -4.66
C LEU A 853 -13.67 5.57 -3.79
N SER A 854 -12.96 6.03 -2.76
CA SER A 854 -12.27 5.10 -1.84
C SER A 854 -13.24 4.29 -0.97
N GLY A 855 -14.45 4.82 -0.69
CA GLY A 855 -15.45 4.21 0.20
C GLY A 855 -15.03 4.16 1.67
N THR A 856 -13.95 4.86 2.02
CA THR A 856 -13.43 4.93 3.39
C THR A 856 -13.92 6.21 4.07
N PRO A 857 -14.28 6.18 5.37
CA PRO A 857 -14.69 7.39 6.12
C PRO A 857 -13.64 8.52 6.09
N GLY A 858 -12.34 8.17 6.02
CA GLY A 858 -11.23 9.14 5.88
C GLY A 858 -10.85 9.47 4.43
N GLY A 859 -11.54 8.90 3.45
CA GLY A 859 -11.28 9.08 2.02
C GLY A 859 -11.73 10.42 1.43
N GLY A 860 -12.46 11.21 2.23
CA GLY A 860 -13.04 12.44 1.75
C GLY A 860 -14.46 12.29 1.21
N LEU A 861 -14.85 13.24 0.37
CA LEU A 861 -16.12 13.21 -0.32
C LEU A 861 -16.18 12.01 -1.28
N GLU A 862 -17.29 11.25 -1.26
CA GLU A 862 -17.57 10.20 -2.24
C GLU A 862 -18.02 10.81 -3.58
N VAL A 863 -17.14 11.58 -4.22
CA VAL A 863 -17.47 12.34 -5.42
C VAL A 863 -16.70 11.78 -6.61
N PRO A 864 -17.33 10.97 -7.48
CA PRO A 864 -16.62 10.38 -8.60
C PRO A 864 -16.19 11.48 -9.56
N HIS A 865 -14.97 11.35 -10.08
CA HIS A 865 -14.37 12.29 -11.00
C HIS A 865 -13.73 11.59 -12.20
N GLU A 866 -13.48 12.40 -13.22
CA GLU A 866 -12.78 12.03 -14.43
C GLU A 866 -11.58 12.94 -14.64
N GLU A 867 -10.46 12.36 -15.01
CA GLU A 867 -9.24 13.08 -15.41
C GLU A 867 -8.90 12.74 -16.86
N ILE A 868 -8.48 13.75 -17.61
CA ILE A 868 -7.99 13.57 -18.98
C ILE A 868 -6.55 14.04 -19.03
N TRP A 869 -5.69 13.16 -19.55
CA TRP A 869 -4.29 13.43 -19.82
C TRP A 869 -4.02 13.34 -21.31
N GLN A 870 -3.33 14.35 -21.84
CA GLN A 870 -2.98 14.42 -23.27
C GLN A 870 -1.57 14.97 -23.45
N SER A 871 -0.92 14.56 -24.53
CA SER A 871 0.24 15.24 -25.08
C SER A 871 -0.21 16.40 -25.96
N ILE A 872 0.40 17.57 -25.78
CA ILE A 872 0.15 18.74 -26.62
C ILE A 872 1.44 19.07 -27.37
N ASN A 873 1.39 19.06 -28.71
CA ASN A 873 2.54 19.30 -29.60
C ASN A 873 3.71 18.30 -29.41
N GLY A 874 3.43 17.03 -29.11
CA GLY A 874 4.47 16.00 -28.90
C GLY A 874 5.31 16.24 -27.65
N GLN A 875 4.75 16.92 -26.64
CA GLN A 875 5.36 17.03 -25.31
C GLN A 875 4.93 15.84 -24.43
N PRO A 876 5.59 15.58 -23.29
CA PRO A 876 5.12 14.58 -22.35
C PRO A 876 3.64 14.78 -21.96
N PHE A 877 2.98 13.70 -21.58
CA PHE A 877 1.60 13.76 -21.14
C PHE A 877 1.45 14.73 -19.96
N ARG A 878 0.29 15.38 -19.89
CA ARG A 878 -0.10 16.15 -18.71
C ARG A 878 -1.59 16.12 -18.55
N ARG A 879 -2.05 16.33 -17.32
CA ARG A 879 -3.46 16.50 -17.03
C ARG A 879 -3.96 17.78 -17.68
N ILE A 880 -4.93 17.66 -18.56
CA ILE A 880 -5.57 18.79 -19.25
C ILE A 880 -6.96 19.11 -18.68
N SER A 881 -7.59 18.16 -17.99
CA SER A 881 -8.84 18.41 -17.28
C SER A 881 -9.05 17.47 -16.10
N TRP A 882 -9.74 17.99 -15.10
CA TRP A 882 -10.36 17.25 -14.02
C TRP A 882 -11.83 17.66 -14.01
N THR A 883 -12.76 16.70 -13.91
CA THR A 883 -14.19 17.00 -13.98
C THR A 883 -14.98 16.14 -13.03
N TYR A 884 -15.89 16.75 -12.28
CA TYR A 884 -16.80 16.05 -11.38
C TYR A 884 -18.15 15.81 -12.06
N ASN A 885 -18.72 14.62 -11.83
CA ASN A 885 -20.09 14.35 -12.26
C ASN A 885 -21.10 15.16 -11.44
N ARG A 886 -21.58 16.29 -11.98
CA ARG A 886 -22.52 17.19 -11.28
C ARG A 886 -23.90 16.57 -10.98
N GLU A 887 -24.25 15.44 -11.60
CA GLU A 887 -25.49 14.72 -11.30
C GLU A 887 -25.35 13.77 -10.09
N ALA A 888 -24.12 13.49 -9.65
CA ALA A 888 -23.88 12.68 -8.46
C ALA A 888 -24.18 13.48 -7.18
N GLU A 889 -24.67 12.76 -6.16
CA GLU A 889 -25.00 13.36 -4.87
C GLU A 889 -23.73 13.98 -4.26
N ASN A 890 -23.85 15.19 -3.74
CA ASN A 890 -22.77 15.98 -3.16
C ASN A 890 -21.67 16.54 -4.10
N ASN A 891 -21.65 16.21 -5.39
CA ASN A 891 -20.64 16.69 -6.37
C ASN A 891 -20.80 18.15 -6.85
N ASP A 892 -21.80 18.90 -6.39
CA ASP A 892 -22.02 20.31 -6.81
C ASP A 892 -21.90 21.27 -5.62
N CYS A 893 -20.67 21.68 -5.32
CA CYS A 893 -20.33 22.63 -4.26
C CYS A 893 -19.15 23.52 -4.70
N LEU A 894 -18.90 24.61 -3.97
CA LEU A 894 -17.97 25.68 -4.37
C LEU A 894 -16.52 25.20 -4.51
N GLY A 895 -15.96 24.53 -3.50
CA GLY A 895 -14.60 23.97 -3.54
C GLY A 895 -14.33 23.07 -4.75
N LEU A 896 -15.21 22.12 -5.06
CA LEU A 896 -15.06 21.26 -6.24
C LEU A 896 -15.16 22.03 -7.57
N ARG A 897 -15.79 23.21 -7.60
CA ARG A 897 -15.75 24.11 -8.77
C ARG A 897 -14.39 24.79 -8.90
N LEU A 898 -13.75 25.10 -7.77
CA LEU A 898 -12.43 25.70 -7.76
C LEU A 898 -11.35 24.70 -8.17
N VAL A 899 -11.49 23.41 -7.84
CA VAL A 899 -10.57 22.37 -8.32
C VAL A 899 -10.56 22.32 -9.86
N GLU A 900 -11.73 22.31 -10.51
CA GLU A 900 -11.81 22.35 -11.98
C GLU A 900 -11.19 23.64 -12.56
N ALA A 901 -11.42 24.78 -11.91
CA ALA A 901 -10.87 26.07 -12.32
C ALA A 901 -9.33 26.12 -12.18
N ASP A 902 -8.79 25.53 -11.10
CA ASP A 902 -7.37 25.48 -10.82
C ASP A 902 -6.64 24.62 -11.85
N PHE A 903 -7.20 23.47 -12.25
CA PHE A 903 -6.61 22.68 -13.34
C PHE A 903 -6.64 23.37 -14.69
N ALA A 904 -7.71 24.11 -15.01
CA ALA A 904 -7.72 24.95 -16.19
C ALA A 904 -6.64 26.05 -16.12
N MET A 905 -6.32 26.54 -14.91
CA MET A 905 -5.25 27.52 -14.70
C MET A 905 -3.85 26.89 -14.87
N GLN A 906 -3.62 25.69 -14.32
CA GLN A 906 -2.37 24.94 -14.43
C GLN A 906 -2.00 24.56 -15.88
N THR A 907 -2.99 24.53 -16.77
CA THR A 907 -2.82 24.15 -18.19
C THR A 907 -2.83 25.36 -19.13
N ALA A 908 -2.91 26.57 -18.57
CA ALA A 908 -3.06 27.81 -19.32
C ALA A 908 -1.82 28.22 -20.11
N ASP A 909 -0.64 27.68 -19.79
CA ASP A 909 0.59 27.83 -20.58
C ASP A 909 0.39 27.35 -22.03
N ALA A 910 -0.46 26.34 -22.24
CA ALA A 910 -0.77 25.82 -23.57
C ALA A 910 -2.19 26.09 -24.07
N LEU A 911 -3.18 26.12 -23.19
CA LEU A 911 -4.59 26.32 -23.58
C LEU A 911 -5.01 27.79 -23.49
N GLY A 912 -4.22 28.62 -22.82
CA GLY A 912 -4.58 29.99 -22.46
C GLY A 912 -5.46 30.04 -21.21
N TYR A 913 -5.62 31.26 -20.67
CA TYR A 913 -6.32 31.50 -19.40
C TYR A 913 -7.84 31.64 -19.53
N ASP A 914 -8.40 31.60 -20.74
CA ASP A 914 -9.82 31.90 -20.98
C ASP A 914 -10.76 30.95 -20.21
N ASP A 915 -10.46 29.65 -20.21
CA ASP A 915 -11.27 28.64 -19.52
C ASP A 915 -11.15 28.77 -17.99
N ALA A 916 -9.95 28.98 -17.47
CA ALA A 916 -9.73 29.24 -16.04
C ALA A 916 -10.52 30.48 -15.57
N ILE A 917 -10.44 31.58 -16.33
CA ILE A 917 -11.20 32.81 -16.06
C ILE A 917 -12.71 32.54 -16.08
N ALA A 918 -13.18 31.74 -17.04
CA ALA A 918 -14.59 31.39 -17.15
C ALA A 918 -15.07 30.54 -15.96
N PHE A 919 -14.27 29.54 -15.54
CA PHE A 919 -14.61 28.67 -14.41
C PHE A 919 -14.60 29.42 -13.07
N TYR A 920 -13.59 30.24 -12.79
CA TYR A 920 -13.58 31.06 -11.57
C TYR A 920 -14.75 32.05 -11.53
N ARG A 921 -15.07 32.72 -12.65
CA ARG A 921 -16.26 33.58 -12.71
C ARG A 921 -17.56 32.79 -12.49
N ALA A 922 -17.70 31.63 -13.12
CA ALA A 922 -18.88 30.80 -12.94
C ALA A 922 -19.06 30.33 -11.49
N ALA A 923 -17.96 30.03 -10.79
CA ALA A 923 -17.97 29.71 -9.36
C ALA A 923 -18.38 30.90 -8.50
N LEU A 924 -17.84 32.09 -8.76
CA LEU A 924 -18.13 33.32 -8.00
C LEU A 924 -19.57 33.84 -8.23
N ASP A 925 -20.04 33.80 -9.47
CA ASP A 925 -21.37 34.30 -9.89
C ASP A 925 -22.52 33.43 -9.38
N ASN A 926 -22.25 32.16 -9.05
CA ASN A 926 -23.27 31.25 -8.55
C ASN A 926 -23.42 31.38 -7.03
N ALA A 927 -24.47 32.08 -6.60
CA ALA A 927 -24.79 32.27 -5.20
C ALA A 927 -25.41 31.02 -4.52
N ASP A 928 -25.85 30.03 -5.31
CA ASP A 928 -26.51 28.83 -4.81
C ASP A 928 -25.52 27.69 -4.48
N LEU A 929 -24.22 27.88 -4.73
CA LEU A 929 -23.18 26.91 -4.38
C LEU A 929 -22.97 26.89 -2.85
N ARG A 930 -23.13 25.71 -2.27
CA ARG A 930 -22.82 25.40 -0.87
C ARG A 930 -21.33 25.14 -0.67
N ALA A 931 -20.92 25.10 0.60
CA ALA A 931 -19.59 24.66 1.00
C ALA A 931 -19.39 23.16 0.75
N CYS A 932 -18.13 22.70 0.72
CA CYS A 932 -17.79 21.33 0.32
C CYS A 932 -17.35 20.45 1.50
N SER A 933 -17.06 21.04 2.66
CA SER A 933 -16.42 20.34 3.78
C SER A 933 -17.26 19.21 4.38
N ILE A 934 -16.56 18.16 4.80
CA ILE A 934 -17.03 17.08 5.69
C ILE A 934 -16.68 17.35 7.17
N PHE A 935 -15.96 18.44 7.45
CA PHE A 935 -15.44 18.81 8.77
C PHE A 935 -16.18 20.03 9.33
N ASP A 936 -16.06 20.23 10.65
CA ASP A 936 -16.93 21.09 11.48
C ASP A 936 -16.70 22.62 11.30
N MET A 937 -16.21 23.07 10.13
CA MET A 937 -16.09 24.50 9.80
C MET A 937 -17.48 25.09 9.52
N ASP A 938 -17.72 26.31 10.01
CA ASP A 938 -18.97 27.01 9.72
C ASP A 938 -19.13 27.25 8.20
N GLU A 939 -20.32 26.95 7.66
CA GLU A 939 -20.57 27.01 6.22
C GLU A 939 -20.38 28.42 5.65
N GLU A 940 -20.74 29.47 6.41
CA GLU A 940 -20.56 30.86 5.96
C GLU A 940 -19.07 31.24 5.93
N GLU A 941 -18.28 30.74 6.90
CA GLU A 941 -16.83 30.92 6.96
C GLU A 941 -16.11 30.21 5.81
N GLU A 942 -16.44 28.95 5.53
CA GLU A 942 -15.85 28.18 4.43
C GLU A 942 -16.17 28.83 3.07
N ILE A 943 -17.43 29.23 2.86
CA ILE A 943 -17.84 29.92 1.62
C ILE A 943 -17.08 31.25 1.47
N ALA A 944 -16.87 32.00 2.56
CA ALA A 944 -16.13 33.25 2.51
C ALA A 944 -14.67 33.02 2.10
N LEU A 945 -14.00 32.03 2.71
CA LEU A 945 -12.62 31.64 2.38
C LEU A 945 -12.50 31.20 0.92
N LEU A 946 -13.36 30.29 0.46
CA LEU A 946 -13.33 29.79 -0.92
C LEU A 946 -13.63 30.87 -1.96
N ARG A 947 -14.56 31.81 -1.68
CA ARG A 947 -14.78 32.97 -2.56
C ARG A 947 -13.58 33.92 -2.59
N GLY A 948 -12.87 34.06 -1.46
CA GLY A 948 -11.61 34.80 -1.39
C GLY A 948 -10.53 34.16 -2.26
N LEU A 949 -10.31 32.86 -2.11
CA LEU A 949 -9.38 32.07 -2.93
C LEU A 949 -9.69 32.17 -4.42
N ALA A 950 -10.96 31.96 -4.79
CA ALA A 950 -11.43 32.05 -6.17
C ALA A 950 -11.18 33.44 -6.78
N SER A 951 -11.43 34.51 -6.01
CA SER A 951 -11.18 35.88 -6.44
C SER A 951 -9.68 36.15 -6.62
N PHE A 952 -8.85 35.66 -5.69
CA PHE A 952 -7.39 35.79 -5.78
C PHE A 952 -6.84 35.09 -7.04
N ARG A 953 -7.22 33.83 -7.28
CA ARG A 953 -6.83 33.09 -8.49
C ARG A 953 -7.36 33.73 -9.77
N LEU A 954 -8.58 34.26 -9.76
CA LEU A 954 -9.15 34.98 -10.91
C LEU A 954 -8.34 36.25 -11.24
N ILE A 955 -7.87 37.00 -10.23
CA ILE A 955 -7.00 38.16 -10.40
C ILE A 955 -5.69 37.74 -11.07
N GLN A 956 -5.08 36.64 -10.61
CA GLN A 956 -3.86 36.09 -11.22
C GLN A 956 -4.11 35.69 -12.68
N ALA A 957 -5.14 34.90 -12.97
CA ALA A 957 -5.47 34.43 -14.32
C ALA A 957 -5.76 35.59 -15.30
N GLN A 958 -6.53 36.60 -14.87
CA GLN A 958 -6.79 37.81 -15.67
C GLN A 958 -5.51 38.62 -15.89
N THR A 959 -4.63 38.70 -14.89
CA THR A 959 -3.37 39.41 -15.01
C THR A 959 -2.46 38.73 -16.04
N PHE A 960 -2.31 37.40 -15.97
CA PHE A 960 -1.50 36.62 -16.91
C PHE A 960 -2.10 36.56 -18.31
N SER A 961 -3.42 36.64 -18.46
CA SER A 961 -4.08 36.79 -19.76
C SER A 961 -3.91 38.20 -20.37
N GLY A 962 -3.33 39.15 -19.63
CA GLY A 962 -3.20 40.55 -20.02
C GLY A 962 -4.45 41.42 -19.79
N ASP A 963 -5.48 40.90 -19.13
CA ASP A 963 -6.70 41.63 -18.72
C ASP A 963 -6.49 42.35 -17.37
N THR A 964 -5.58 43.32 -17.35
CA THR A 964 -5.26 44.08 -16.12
C THR A 964 -6.45 44.91 -15.61
N ASP A 965 -7.33 45.35 -16.50
CA ASP A 965 -8.55 46.08 -16.14
C ASP A 965 -9.55 45.13 -15.45
N GLY A 966 -9.68 43.90 -15.95
CA GLY A 966 -10.44 42.83 -15.31
C GLY A 966 -9.89 42.49 -13.92
N ALA A 967 -8.58 42.30 -13.80
CA ALA A 967 -7.92 42.01 -12.52
C ALA A 967 -8.20 43.10 -11.47
N ALA A 968 -8.10 44.38 -11.86
CA ALA A 968 -8.43 45.50 -10.97
C ALA A 968 -9.92 45.57 -10.60
N ALA A 969 -10.82 45.18 -11.51
CA ALA A 969 -12.26 45.12 -11.22
C ALA A 969 -12.59 43.99 -10.23
N THR A 970 -12.03 42.79 -10.44
CA THR A 970 -12.19 41.65 -9.52
C THR A 970 -11.68 41.98 -8.12
N LEU A 971 -10.51 42.65 -8.00
CA LEU A 971 -10.00 43.11 -6.71
C LEU A 971 -10.94 44.12 -6.03
N ALA A 972 -11.52 45.04 -6.79
CA ALA A 972 -12.48 46.00 -6.25
C ALA A 972 -13.77 45.33 -5.74
N GLU A 973 -14.27 44.32 -6.46
CA GLU A 973 -15.41 43.51 -6.05
C GLU A 973 -15.11 42.71 -4.78
N LEU A 974 -13.94 42.05 -4.71
CA LEU A 974 -13.47 41.36 -3.51
C LEU A 974 -13.35 42.32 -2.31
N THR A 975 -12.79 43.51 -2.53
CA THR A 975 -12.67 44.53 -1.47
C THR A 975 -14.02 45.06 -0.99
N GLU A 976 -15.01 45.19 -1.88
CA GLU A 976 -16.37 45.59 -1.49
C GLU A 976 -17.09 44.48 -0.72
N ALA A 977 -16.93 43.23 -1.14
CA ALA A 977 -17.59 42.07 -0.53
C ALA A 977 -16.95 41.65 0.81
N GLN A 978 -15.62 41.71 0.91
CA GLN A 978 -14.83 41.19 2.03
C GLN A 978 -13.67 42.16 2.40
N PRO A 979 -13.97 43.40 2.85
CA PRO A 979 -12.95 44.44 3.04
C PRO A 979 -11.86 44.10 4.06
N ASP A 980 -12.20 43.32 5.08
CA ASP A 980 -11.31 42.95 6.18
C ASP A 980 -10.79 41.50 6.06
N ALA A 981 -11.08 40.79 4.96
CA ALA A 981 -10.64 39.41 4.77
C ALA A 981 -9.17 39.32 4.33
N ARG A 982 -8.51 38.23 4.73
CA ARG A 982 -7.09 37.97 4.47
C ARG A 982 -6.77 37.93 2.97
N TYR A 983 -7.60 37.27 2.15
CA TYR A 983 -7.42 37.25 0.69
C TYR A 983 -7.52 38.62 0.05
N THR A 984 -8.27 39.57 0.62
CA THR A 984 -8.34 40.95 0.11
C THR A 984 -7.01 41.66 0.29
N ALA A 985 -6.34 41.49 1.42
CA ALA A 985 -5.00 42.04 1.67
C ALA A 985 -3.98 41.38 0.73
N VAL A 986 -3.94 40.05 0.69
CA VAL A 986 -3.02 39.29 -0.16
C VAL A 986 -3.19 39.64 -1.65
N ALA A 987 -4.42 39.69 -2.15
CA ALA A 987 -4.70 40.05 -3.53
C ALA A 987 -4.26 41.49 -3.87
N THR A 988 -4.39 42.41 -2.91
CA THR A 988 -3.94 43.80 -3.07
C THR A 988 -2.42 43.87 -3.18
N ASP A 989 -1.71 43.21 -2.28
CA ASP A 989 -0.24 43.25 -2.22
C ASP A 989 0.39 42.50 -3.40
N TRP A 990 -0.14 41.33 -3.74
CA TRP A 990 0.30 40.55 -4.90
C TRP A 990 0.15 41.34 -6.20
N LEU A 991 -1.03 41.93 -6.45
CA LEU A 991 -1.27 42.68 -7.69
C LEU A 991 -0.38 43.94 -7.76
N ALA A 992 -0.12 44.59 -6.64
CA ALA A 992 0.80 45.73 -6.58
C ALA A 992 2.24 45.32 -6.88
N ALA A 993 2.70 44.19 -6.34
CA ALA A 993 4.04 43.65 -6.59
C ALA A 993 4.20 43.25 -8.07
N TYR A 994 3.24 42.51 -8.63
CA TYR A 994 3.26 42.14 -10.04
C TYR A 994 3.25 43.36 -10.97
N GLN A 995 2.46 44.39 -10.67
CA GLN A 995 2.43 45.62 -11.48
C GLN A 995 3.73 46.43 -11.42
N ALA A 996 4.55 46.26 -10.38
CA ALA A 996 5.83 46.95 -10.26
C ALA A 996 6.87 46.41 -11.23
N ASP A 997 7.01 45.08 -11.29
CA ASP A 997 8.14 44.42 -11.95
C ASP A 997 7.73 43.43 -13.07
N GLY A 998 6.45 43.05 -13.14
CA GLY A 998 5.91 42.10 -14.13
C GLY A 998 6.27 40.64 -13.85
N ASP A 999 6.77 40.35 -12.66
CA ASP A 999 7.34 39.08 -12.25
C ASP A 999 6.36 38.37 -11.28
N ALA A 1000 5.90 37.18 -11.68
CA ALA A 1000 4.96 36.38 -10.90
C ALA A 1000 5.60 35.78 -9.65
N THR A 1001 6.86 35.35 -9.76
CA THR A 1001 7.64 34.76 -8.66
C THR A 1001 7.85 35.79 -7.56
N ALA A 1002 8.36 36.97 -7.93
CA ALA A 1002 8.56 38.06 -6.97
C ALA A 1002 7.24 38.52 -6.31
N ALA A 1003 6.13 38.49 -7.06
CA ALA A 1003 4.81 38.82 -6.51
C ALA A 1003 4.31 37.75 -5.52
N CYS A 1004 4.57 36.47 -5.77
CA CYS A 1004 4.23 35.38 -4.86
C CYS A 1004 5.10 35.36 -3.60
N GLU A 1005 6.41 35.57 -3.72
CA GLU A 1005 7.33 35.71 -2.58
C GLU A 1005 6.89 36.84 -1.64
N ALA A 1006 6.31 37.92 -2.17
CA ALA A 1006 5.84 39.04 -1.37
C ALA A 1006 4.63 38.73 -0.46
N VAL A 1007 3.92 37.62 -0.70
CA VAL A 1007 2.69 37.26 0.02
C VAL A 1007 2.74 35.87 0.68
N LEU A 1008 3.79 35.09 0.44
CA LEU A 1008 3.89 33.69 0.90
C LEU A 1008 3.80 33.55 2.42
N ASP A 1009 4.50 34.42 3.17
CA ASP A 1009 4.50 34.43 4.65
C ASP A 1009 3.09 34.45 5.25
N VAL A 1010 2.11 35.02 4.55
CA VAL A 1010 0.71 35.08 5.03
C VAL A 1010 0.09 33.69 5.03
N PHE A 1011 0.35 32.87 4.00
CA PHE A 1011 -0.20 31.52 3.88
C PHE A 1011 0.48 30.53 4.84
N GLU A 1012 1.76 30.75 5.17
CA GLU A 1012 2.47 29.94 6.16
C GLU A 1012 1.94 30.18 7.59
N VAL A 1013 1.58 31.43 7.92
CA VAL A 1013 1.09 31.80 9.25
C VAL A 1013 -0.40 31.45 9.44
N ASP A 1014 -1.21 31.64 8.41
CA ASP A 1014 -2.67 31.44 8.45
C ASP A 1014 -3.08 30.21 7.60
N SER A 1015 -2.91 29.02 8.17
CA SER A 1015 -3.09 27.75 7.43
C SER A 1015 -4.50 27.51 6.89
N ASP A 1016 -5.53 28.11 7.49
CA ASP A 1016 -6.93 28.04 7.00
C ASP A 1016 -7.06 28.51 5.54
N MET A 1017 -6.16 29.39 5.08
CA MET A 1017 -6.16 29.91 3.70
C MET A 1017 -5.71 28.88 2.65
N TRP A 1018 -5.23 27.70 3.04
CA TRP A 1018 -4.90 26.64 2.10
C TRP A 1018 -5.51 25.30 2.50
N GLN A 1019 -5.56 25.00 3.81
CA GLN A 1019 -6.16 23.79 4.37
C GLN A 1019 -7.66 23.67 4.12
N VAL A 1020 -8.35 24.77 3.76
CA VAL A 1020 -9.77 24.71 3.34
C VAL A 1020 -9.99 23.77 2.14
N THR A 1021 -8.94 23.48 1.36
CA THR A 1021 -8.98 22.51 0.26
C THR A 1021 -8.68 21.06 0.69
N ASP A 1022 -8.00 20.86 1.83
CA ASP A 1022 -7.71 19.55 2.42
C ASP A 1022 -8.97 18.87 2.96
N GLN A 1023 -9.98 19.68 3.25
CA GLN A 1023 -11.24 19.23 3.82
C GLN A 1023 -12.09 18.35 2.87
N TYR A 1024 -11.64 18.17 1.62
CA TYR A 1024 -12.32 17.30 0.66
C TYR A 1024 -11.80 15.85 0.70
N GLY A 1025 -10.69 15.59 1.42
CA GLY A 1025 -10.01 14.30 1.62
C GLY A 1025 -9.06 13.87 0.50
N TYR A 1026 -8.32 12.77 0.71
CA TYR A 1026 -7.17 12.36 -0.13
C TYR A 1026 -7.50 11.95 -1.57
N ASN A 1027 -8.78 11.74 -1.90
CA ASN A 1027 -9.20 11.47 -3.28
C ASN A 1027 -9.17 12.72 -4.17
N HIS A 1028 -8.86 13.89 -3.60
CA HIS A 1028 -8.85 15.16 -4.30
C HIS A 1028 -7.52 15.89 -4.11
N PRO A 1029 -7.13 16.69 -5.11
CA PRO A 1029 -5.90 17.47 -5.03
C PRO A 1029 -6.03 18.52 -3.93
N VAL A 1030 -5.07 18.49 -3.03
CA VAL A 1030 -4.89 19.49 -1.97
C VAL A 1030 -3.93 20.57 -2.44
N LEU A 1031 -4.10 21.79 -1.93
CA LEU A 1031 -3.16 22.88 -2.18
C LEU A 1031 -2.29 23.09 -0.94
N ALA A 1032 -0.98 22.95 -1.10
CA ALA A 1032 -0.01 23.42 -0.11
C ALA A 1032 0.04 24.97 -0.09
N ALA A 1033 0.61 25.54 0.98
CA ALA A 1033 0.71 26.99 1.16
C ALA A 1033 1.37 27.69 -0.05
N GLU A 1034 2.42 27.08 -0.60
CA GLU A 1034 3.19 27.57 -1.74
C GLU A 1034 2.40 27.46 -3.05
N GLN A 1035 1.44 26.53 -3.12
CA GLN A 1035 0.62 26.30 -4.32
C GLN A 1035 -0.54 27.29 -4.43
N ILE A 1036 -0.92 28.00 -3.35
CA ILE A 1036 -1.99 29.02 -3.36
C ILE A 1036 -1.63 30.22 -4.24
N CYS A 1037 -0.36 30.56 -4.36
CA CYS A 1037 0.08 31.61 -5.27
C CYS A 1037 0.58 30.99 -6.58
N PHE A 1038 -0.20 31.15 -7.65
CA PHE A 1038 0.13 30.53 -8.94
C PHE A 1038 1.31 31.24 -9.60
N ILE A 1039 2.31 30.46 -10.00
CA ILE A 1039 3.43 30.91 -10.84
C ILE A 1039 3.29 30.16 -12.19
N PRO A 1040 3.11 30.87 -13.31
CA PRO A 1040 3.09 30.25 -14.63
C PRO A 1040 4.41 29.55 -14.95
N ALA A 1041 4.36 28.39 -15.60
CA ALA A 1041 5.55 27.76 -16.19
C ALA A 1041 6.15 28.67 -17.28
N GLU A 1042 7.49 28.70 -17.40
CA GLU A 1042 8.22 29.59 -18.32
C GLU A 1042 8.12 29.20 -19.81
#